data_AF-A0A9N9ASM6-F1
#
_entry.id   AF-A0A9N9ASM6-F1
#
_cell.length_a   1.000
_cell.length_b   1.000
_cell.length_c   1.000
_cell.angle_alpha   90.00
_cell.angle_beta   90.00
_cell.angle_gamma   90.00
#
_symmetry.space_group_name_H-M   'P 1'
#
loop_
_entity.id
_entity.type
_entity.pdbx_description
1 polymer ?
#
loop_
_entity_poly.entity_id
_entity_poly.type
_entity_poly.pdbx_seq_one_letter_code
_entity_poly.pdbx_strand_id
1 'polypeptide(L)'
;MDIDKIFKLPSIPSGKNKRKLTATPSTEVLINVRARLEDSDEDLDVSSSPTTSKNKGKGKSVQISDEVEEREYYVDDYGDEDEEGRFYGGGLTEEQKRILELVDEVETEEADVLDPAGVRKLILKFEKAITKNNEFRVKYADDPSKFMESEADLDEEIKRLKTLSEVPDLYPYVVQLGAVPQIVSLLAHENTDIAIDVVELLNELTDEDVVAEHEENAMKEFVNALLENQMLELLVQNLRRLDENESADNQGVFNTLGVVENLTSLDPSISERVVMETDLLQWILTRIKVKVFDSNRQYASEILAILLQDSRGNYQGLIRCLEEFLLFTANRIKLGELGGVDVLLQVLNSYKRKDPKDADETEMMENFFDCLCSALAESEIKQKFLEGEGIELMLIMAKEKMMARMRAMKVLDYAMSTPDGAGNCERFVEIFGLKTLFATFMRKGIKKLRKSYKNFSEAQEEEHVIGIIVSLIKNLPFNGDYRLRLLSKFIENDYEKVNRLLELRDSYEAKVAIVDREITRAKQLVDLALAWIASEDAKIKERATTLLGHVGRSFEDVKSVLQEYYENLGGDESVETMLTSSTPMAEEEGGKNDNDGNTETKLNTEYMDEDGKEEDEQQEGSSETGKGSSSSVRATERVVSKEFVSHLISSL
;
A
#
# COMPACT_ATOMS: atom_id res chain seq x y z
N MET A 1 -9.75 -32.74 -25.36
CA MET A 1 -8.77 -32.75 -26.48
C MET A 1 -7.58 -31.93 -26.05
N ASP A 2 -6.43 -32.13 -26.67
CA ASP A 2 -5.12 -31.76 -26.11
C ASP A 2 -4.55 -30.53 -26.83
N ILE A 3 -4.62 -29.36 -26.18
CA ILE A 3 -4.43 -28.05 -26.82
C ILE A 3 -2.94 -27.79 -27.16
N ASP A 4 -2.02 -28.34 -26.37
CA ASP A 4 -0.56 -28.17 -26.48
C ASP A 4 0.06 -28.76 -27.76
N LYS A 5 -0.76 -29.33 -28.66
CA LYS A 5 -0.32 -29.93 -29.94
C LYS A 5 -0.50 -29.02 -31.15
N ILE A 6 -1.04 -27.80 -30.97
CA ILE A 6 -1.27 -26.84 -32.07
C ILE A 6 -0.07 -25.89 -32.28
N PHE A 7 0.66 -25.52 -31.22
CA PHE A 7 1.77 -24.55 -31.30
C PHE A 7 3.15 -25.22 -31.29
N LYS A 8 3.70 -25.51 -32.48
CA LYS A 8 5.09 -25.96 -32.65
C LYS A 8 6.07 -24.78 -32.67
N LEU A 9 6.47 -24.31 -31.50
CA LEU A 9 7.64 -23.42 -31.35
C LEU A 9 8.94 -24.24 -31.44
N PRO A 10 10.03 -23.71 -32.04
CA PRO A 10 11.31 -24.40 -32.14
C PRO A 10 12.03 -24.47 -30.78
N SER A 11 12.61 -25.62 -30.46
CA SER A 11 13.28 -25.87 -29.18
C SER A 11 14.62 -25.13 -29.06
N ILE A 12 14.71 -24.19 -28.12
CA ILE A 12 15.97 -23.50 -27.76
C ILE A 12 16.74 -24.36 -26.73
N PRO A 13 18.09 -24.53 -26.85
CA PRO A 13 18.83 -25.41 -25.96
C PRO A 13 18.99 -24.86 -24.54
N SER A 14 18.79 -25.73 -23.54
CA SER A 14 19.12 -25.46 -22.14
C SER A 14 20.63 -25.45 -21.91
N GLY A 15 21.26 -24.27 -21.96
CA GLY A 15 22.71 -24.10 -21.77
C GLY A 15 23.06 -22.89 -20.91
N LYS A 16 23.90 -23.09 -19.88
CA LYS A 16 24.43 -22.02 -19.04
C LYS A 16 25.41 -21.16 -19.84
N ASN A 17 25.01 -19.94 -20.23
CA ASN A 17 25.94 -18.88 -20.65
C ASN A 17 25.28 -17.50 -20.53
N LYS A 18 25.62 -16.75 -19.48
CA LYS A 18 25.30 -15.31 -19.41
C LYS A 18 26.17 -14.58 -20.44
N ARG A 19 25.60 -14.16 -21.57
CA ARG A 19 26.25 -13.14 -22.41
C ARG A 19 26.29 -11.85 -21.60
N LYS A 20 27.49 -11.29 -21.38
CA LYS A 20 27.62 -9.94 -20.82
C LYS A 20 26.94 -8.97 -21.80
N LEU A 21 26.06 -8.11 -21.29
CA LEU A 21 25.69 -6.89 -21.99
C LEU A 21 26.97 -6.05 -22.16
N THR A 22 27.19 -5.53 -23.36
CA THR A 22 28.25 -4.56 -23.62
C THR A 22 27.88 -3.23 -22.95
N ALA A 23 28.88 -2.49 -22.48
CA ALA A 23 28.65 -1.16 -21.90
C ALA A 23 27.94 -0.24 -22.90
N THR A 24 27.13 0.68 -22.37
CA THR A 24 26.50 1.75 -23.16
C THR A 24 27.57 2.58 -23.87
N PRO A 25 27.36 2.93 -25.16
CA PRO A 25 28.33 3.74 -25.90
C PRO A 25 28.40 5.15 -25.30
N SER A 26 29.60 5.75 -25.28
CA SER A 26 29.77 7.13 -24.83
C SER A 26 29.07 8.12 -25.76
N THR A 27 28.70 9.28 -25.21
CA THR A 27 28.01 10.37 -25.93
C THR A 27 28.73 10.80 -27.20
N GLU A 28 30.07 10.81 -27.20
CA GLU A 28 30.90 11.10 -28.37
C GLU A 28 30.64 10.14 -29.56
N VAL A 29 30.33 8.87 -29.30
CA VAL A 29 30.02 7.89 -30.36
C VAL A 29 28.63 8.18 -30.96
N LEU A 30 27.66 8.55 -30.13
CA LEU A 30 26.31 8.91 -30.58
C LEU A 30 26.32 10.20 -31.41
N ILE A 31 27.10 11.21 -31.00
CA ILE A 31 27.32 12.46 -31.76
C ILE A 31 27.95 12.15 -33.12
N ASN A 32 28.95 11.28 -33.18
CA ASN A 32 29.59 10.86 -34.45
C ASN A 32 28.71 9.99 -35.36
N VAL A 33 27.62 9.41 -34.85
CA VAL A 33 26.60 8.73 -35.68
C VAL A 33 25.58 9.73 -36.20
N ARG A 34 25.13 10.68 -35.38
CA ARG A 34 24.21 11.76 -35.77
C ARG A 34 24.82 12.63 -36.88
N ALA A 35 26.06 13.08 -36.71
CA ALA A 35 26.82 13.85 -37.69
C ALA A 35 27.19 13.06 -38.98
N ARG A 36 26.71 11.82 -39.15
CA ARG A 36 26.83 11.01 -40.38
C ARG A 36 25.48 10.71 -41.04
N LEU A 37 24.39 11.22 -40.46
CA LEU A 37 23.03 11.15 -40.99
C LEU A 37 22.51 12.54 -41.42
N GLU A 38 23.15 13.61 -40.93
CA GLU A 38 22.85 15.01 -41.26
C GLU A 38 23.71 15.56 -42.43
N ASP A 39 24.50 14.70 -43.10
CA ASP A 39 25.53 15.07 -44.10
C ASP A 39 25.29 14.39 -45.48
N SER A 40 24.03 14.05 -45.79
CA SER A 40 23.69 13.29 -47.01
C SER A 40 22.28 13.54 -47.59
N ASP A 41 21.90 14.80 -47.83
CA ASP A 41 20.82 15.16 -48.76
C ASP A 41 20.99 16.61 -49.29
N GLU A 42 21.60 16.76 -50.48
CA GLU A 42 21.37 17.91 -51.37
C GLU A 42 21.79 17.61 -52.82
N ASP A 43 20.98 18.08 -53.79
CA ASP A 43 21.16 18.15 -55.25
C ASP A 43 21.68 16.95 -56.07
N LEU A 44 20.82 16.45 -57.00
CA LEU A 44 21.11 16.46 -58.45
C LEU A 44 19.85 16.20 -59.31
N ASP A 45 19.70 16.96 -60.41
CA ASP A 45 18.56 16.93 -61.36
C ASP A 45 18.92 16.20 -62.69
N VAL A 46 17.94 16.12 -63.61
CA VAL A 46 18.05 16.01 -65.08
C VAL A 46 17.85 14.61 -65.72
N SER A 47 16.57 14.34 -66.01
CA SER A 47 16.02 13.92 -67.34
C SER A 47 15.81 12.45 -67.78
N SER A 48 14.59 12.26 -68.34
CA SER A 48 14.26 11.53 -69.59
C SER A 48 14.05 10.00 -69.65
N SER A 49 13.01 9.64 -70.42
CA SER A 49 12.46 8.31 -70.77
C SER A 49 13.26 7.63 -71.92
N PRO A 50 12.90 6.44 -72.51
CA PRO A 50 11.68 5.61 -72.35
C PRO A 50 11.86 4.05 -72.46
N THR A 51 10.74 3.34 -72.71
CA THR A 51 10.58 2.08 -73.52
C THR A 51 10.67 0.64 -72.93
N THR A 52 9.50 -0.03 -72.95
CA THR A 52 9.21 -1.40 -73.50
C THR A 52 9.43 -2.74 -72.73
N SER A 53 8.33 -3.18 -72.08
CA SER A 53 7.47 -4.30 -72.55
C SER A 53 7.66 -5.78 -72.10
N LYS A 54 6.50 -6.48 -72.07
CA LYS A 54 6.23 -7.95 -72.13
C LYS A 54 6.35 -8.79 -70.85
N ASN A 55 5.56 -9.87 -70.63
CA ASN A 55 4.17 -10.20 -71.02
C ASN A 55 3.67 -11.48 -70.28
N LYS A 56 2.35 -11.75 -70.30
CA LYS A 56 1.58 -12.95 -69.83
C LYS A 56 1.40 -13.09 -68.30
N GLY A 57 0.22 -13.43 -67.76
CA GLY A 57 -1.15 -13.38 -68.32
C GLY A 57 -2.03 -14.63 -68.10
N LYS A 58 -3.15 -14.46 -67.37
CA LYS A 58 -4.41 -15.23 -67.32
C LYS A 58 -5.27 -14.67 -66.16
N GLY A 59 -6.58 -14.40 -66.26
CA GLY A 59 -7.45 -14.30 -67.44
C GLY A 59 -8.82 -14.99 -67.29
N LYS A 60 -9.84 -14.27 -66.79
CA LYS A 60 -11.26 -14.59 -67.08
C LYS A 60 -12.17 -13.36 -66.95
N SER A 61 -13.04 -13.19 -67.94
CA SER A 61 -14.09 -12.18 -68.11
C SER A 61 -15.43 -12.63 -67.47
N VAL A 62 -16.61 -11.99 -67.50
CA VAL A 62 -17.25 -10.80 -68.15
C VAL A 62 -18.60 -10.61 -67.39
N GLN A 63 -19.39 -9.52 -67.31
CA GLN A 63 -19.45 -8.05 -67.53
C GLN A 63 -20.75 -7.59 -66.77
N ILE A 64 -21.31 -6.37 -66.67
CA ILE A 64 -21.19 -4.96 -67.17
C ILE A 64 -21.78 -4.08 -65.99
N SER A 65 -21.90 -2.74 -65.92
CA SER A 65 -21.96 -1.58 -66.83
C SER A 65 -21.30 -0.33 -66.24
N ASP A 66 -21.16 0.72 -67.04
CA ASP A 66 -20.86 2.10 -66.64
C ASP A 66 -22.12 2.98 -66.80
N GLU A 67 -22.34 3.95 -65.91
CA GLU A 67 -23.13 5.16 -66.20
C GLU A 67 -22.62 6.30 -65.29
N VAL A 68 -22.53 7.53 -65.82
CA VAL A 68 -21.89 8.69 -65.18
C VAL A 68 -22.83 9.87 -65.25
N GLU A 69 -23.10 10.54 -64.13
CA GLU A 69 -23.65 11.89 -64.14
C GLU A 69 -23.13 12.68 -62.93
N GLU A 70 -22.43 13.79 -63.20
CA GLU A 70 -22.08 14.80 -62.20
C GLU A 70 -23.34 15.62 -61.88
N ARG A 71 -23.57 15.98 -60.61
CA ARG A 71 -24.56 17.02 -60.25
C ARG A 71 -24.03 17.96 -59.20
N GLU A 72 -23.97 19.22 -59.60
CA GLU A 72 -23.83 20.39 -58.74
C GLU A 72 -24.99 20.42 -57.73
N TYR A 73 -24.71 20.85 -56.49
CA TYR A 73 -25.74 21.21 -55.53
C TYR A 73 -25.81 22.73 -55.38
N TYR A 74 -27.04 23.24 -55.37
CA TYR A 74 -27.32 24.67 -55.39
C TYR A 74 -26.98 25.33 -54.05
N VAL A 75 -26.45 26.55 -54.11
CA VAL A 75 -26.60 27.54 -53.05
C VAL A 75 -27.92 28.27 -53.33
N ASP A 76 -28.90 28.12 -52.45
CA ASP A 76 -30.19 28.79 -52.55
C ASP A 76 -30.18 30.05 -51.66
N ASP A 77 -30.33 31.22 -52.28
CA ASP A 77 -30.27 32.53 -51.64
C ASP A 77 -31.68 33.00 -51.24
N TYR A 78 -31.93 33.05 -49.93
CA TYR A 78 -33.13 33.66 -49.36
C TYR A 78 -32.75 34.51 -48.15
N GLY A 79 -32.43 35.78 -48.41
CA GLY A 79 -32.61 36.82 -47.40
C GLY A 79 -34.08 37.23 -47.31
N ASP A 80 -34.58 37.38 -46.09
CA ASP A 80 -35.61 38.37 -45.75
C ASP A 80 -35.30 38.89 -44.34
N GLU A 81 -35.58 40.18 -44.11
CA GLU A 81 -35.24 40.89 -42.88
C GLU A 81 -36.38 40.80 -41.85
N ASP A 82 -36.07 40.58 -40.57
CA ASP A 82 -37.00 40.85 -39.47
C ASP A 82 -36.23 41.29 -38.22
N GLU A 83 -36.18 42.61 -37.99
CA GLU A 83 -35.69 43.21 -36.74
C GLU A 83 -36.77 43.14 -35.65
N GLU A 84 -36.61 42.32 -34.62
CA GLU A 84 -37.01 42.74 -33.25
C GLU A 84 -36.28 41.94 -32.15
N GLY A 85 -35.63 42.68 -31.24
CA GLY A 85 -34.60 42.11 -30.36
C GLY A 85 -35.12 41.29 -29.18
N ARG A 86 -34.50 40.12 -28.94
CA ARG A 86 -34.56 39.41 -27.65
C ARG A 86 -33.22 39.42 -26.93
N PHE A 87 -33.02 40.53 -26.22
CA PHE A 87 -32.25 40.65 -24.98
C PHE A 87 -32.01 39.30 -24.26
N TYR A 88 -30.79 38.77 -24.39
CA TYR A 88 -29.86 38.45 -23.30
C TYR A 88 -28.48 38.15 -23.90
N GLY A 89 -27.44 38.85 -23.46
CA GLY A 89 -26.06 38.60 -23.91
C GLY A 89 -25.40 37.50 -23.09
N GLY A 90 -24.65 36.61 -23.74
CA GLY A 90 -23.72 35.70 -23.06
C GLY A 90 -22.70 36.49 -22.22
N GLY A 91 -22.27 35.94 -21.09
CA GLY A 91 -21.59 36.65 -19.98
C GLY A 91 -20.17 37.18 -20.23
N LEU A 92 -19.75 37.33 -21.50
CA LEU A 92 -18.43 37.82 -21.92
C LEU A 92 -18.53 39.26 -22.42
N THR A 93 -17.71 40.16 -21.89
CA THR A 93 -17.61 41.54 -22.37
C THR A 93 -17.00 41.60 -23.79
N GLU A 94 -17.22 42.70 -24.50
CA GLU A 94 -16.58 42.91 -25.82
C GLU A 94 -15.04 42.93 -25.73
N GLU A 95 -14.49 43.33 -24.58
CA GLU A 95 -13.06 43.30 -24.30
C GLU A 95 -12.56 41.85 -24.15
N GLN A 96 -13.28 41.00 -23.41
CA GLN A 96 -12.98 39.56 -23.32
C GLN A 96 -13.08 38.87 -24.70
N LYS A 97 -14.04 39.26 -25.55
CA LYS A 97 -14.16 38.72 -26.92
C LYS A 97 -12.99 39.10 -27.83
N ARG A 98 -12.51 40.34 -27.77
CA ARG A 98 -11.34 40.78 -28.55
C ARG A 98 -10.02 40.17 -28.06
N ILE A 99 -9.90 39.94 -26.75
CA ILE A 99 -8.77 39.19 -26.19
C ILE A 99 -8.81 37.73 -26.69
N LEU A 100 -10.00 37.14 -26.84
CA LEU A 100 -10.22 35.81 -27.43
C LEU A 100 -9.67 35.69 -28.86
N GLU A 101 -10.09 36.61 -29.75
CA GLU A 101 -9.65 36.63 -31.16
C GLU A 101 -8.12 36.71 -31.28
N LEU A 102 -7.47 37.48 -30.40
CA LEU A 102 -6.01 37.64 -30.32
C LEU A 102 -5.27 36.48 -29.65
N VAL A 103 -5.95 35.54 -28.98
CA VAL A 103 -5.35 34.32 -28.42
C VAL A 103 -5.50 33.14 -29.39
N ASP A 104 -6.62 33.07 -30.10
CA ASP A 104 -6.89 32.04 -31.09
C ASP A 104 -6.10 32.29 -32.41
N GLU A 105 -5.65 33.53 -32.70
CA GLU A 105 -4.69 33.84 -33.79
C GLU A 105 -3.21 33.45 -33.50
N VAL A 106 -2.86 33.07 -32.27
CA VAL A 106 -1.47 32.81 -31.82
C VAL A 106 -1.16 31.31 -31.68
N GLU A 107 -1.96 30.44 -32.29
CA GLU A 107 -1.75 28.98 -32.26
C GLU A 107 -0.67 28.51 -33.27
N THR A 108 0.55 29.04 -33.16
CA THR A 108 1.75 28.58 -33.88
C THR A 108 2.74 27.89 -32.94
N GLU A 109 2.64 26.56 -32.84
CA GLU A 109 3.66 25.56 -32.40
C GLU A 109 4.82 25.99 -31.46
N GLU A 110 4.59 26.89 -30.49
CA GLU A 110 5.44 26.96 -29.31
C GLU A 110 5.07 25.78 -28.40
N ALA A 111 6.07 25.07 -27.86
CA ALA A 111 5.80 23.98 -26.93
C ALA A 111 5.14 24.56 -25.67
N ASP A 112 3.94 24.06 -25.31
CA ASP A 112 3.14 24.54 -24.18
C ASP A 112 3.90 24.35 -22.85
N VAL A 113 4.71 25.32 -22.49
CA VAL A 113 5.22 25.47 -21.12
C VAL A 113 4.02 25.85 -20.26
N LEU A 114 3.63 25.01 -19.31
CA LEU A 114 2.56 25.31 -18.35
C LEU A 114 3.02 26.40 -17.37
N ASP A 115 3.00 27.64 -17.83
CA ASP A 115 3.17 28.85 -17.04
C ASP A 115 1.78 29.44 -16.67
N PRO A 116 1.73 30.54 -15.89
CA PRO A 116 0.46 31.19 -15.54
C PRO A 116 -0.33 31.79 -16.73
N ALA A 117 0.23 31.89 -17.93
CA ALA A 117 -0.51 32.21 -19.15
C ALA A 117 -1.05 30.95 -19.82
N GLY A 118 -0.25 29.89 -19.93
CA GLY A 118 -0.66 28.56 -20.42
C GLY A 118 -1.82 27.98 -19.62
N VAL A 119 -1.69 27.91 -18.28
CA VAL A 119 -2.75 27.45 -17.37
C VAL A 119 -4.04 28.29 -17.51
N ARG A 120 -3.92 29.60 -17.74
CA ARG A 120 -5.08 30.47 -18.00
C ARG A 120 -5.74 30.17 -19.36
N LYS A 121 -4.96 29.91 -20.42
CA LYS A 121 -5.47 29.53 -21.74
C LYS A 121 -6.19 28.19 -21.69
N LEU A 122 -5.60 27.20 -21.00
CA LEU A 122 -6.15 25.87 -20.77
C LEU A 122 -7.51 25.94 -20.04
N ILE A 123 -7.57 26.59 -18.88
CA ILE A 123 -8.82 26.77 -18.13
C ILE A 123 -9.87 27.50 -18.99
N LEU A 124 -9.49 28.56 -19.72
CA LEU A 124 -10.43 29.30 -20.56
C LEU A 124 -10.99 28.47 -21.73
N LYS A 125 -10.22 27.52 -22.30
CA LYS A 125 -10.77 26.57 -23.30
C LYS A 125 -11.78 25.61 -22.66
N PHE A 126 -11.50 25.10 -21.47
CA PHE A 126 -12.43 24.29 -20.69
C PHE A 126 -13.74 25.06 -20.33
N GLU A 127 -13.65 26.33 -19.89
CA GLU A 127 -14.84 27.18 -19.66
C GLU A 127 -15.69 27.36 -20.94
N LYS A 128 -15.04 27.60 -22.10
CA LYS A 128 -15.70 27.68 -23.42
C LYS A 128 -16.42 26.36 -23.71
N ALA A 129 -15.78 25.21 -23.49
CA ALA A 129 -16.34 23.88 -23.78
C ALA A 129 -17.56 23.56 -22.92
N ILE A 130 -17.50 23.79 -21.61
CA ILE A 130 -18.65 23.64 -20.69
C ILE A 130 -19.81 24.54 -21.14
N THR A 131 -19.53 25.80 -21.48
CA THR A 131 -20.56 26.76 -21.89
C THR A 131 -21.20 26.33 -23.21
N LYS A 132 -20.41 25.93 -24.21
CA LYS A 132 -20.86 25.41 -25.51
C LYS A 132 -21.74 24.16 -25.32
N ASN A 133 -21.28 23.19 -24.53
CA ASN A 133 -22.03 21.98 -24.23
C ASN A 133 -23.39 22.29 -23.61
N ASN A 134 -23.42 23.04 -22.50
CA ASN A 134 -24.66 23.41 -21.82
C ASN A 134 -25.63 24.20 -22.73
N GLU A 135 -25.11 25.14 -23.54
CA GLU A 135 -25.94 25.83 -24.54
C GLU A 135 -26.57 24.86 -25.54
N PHE A 136 -25.83 23.86 -26.02
CA PHE A 136 -26.35 22.88 -26.98
C PHE A 136 -27.31 21.87 -26.32
N ARG A 137 -27.06 21.41 -25.09
CA ARG A 137 -28.02 20.61 -24.30
C ARG A 137 -29.35 21.33 -24.12
N VAL A 138 -29.31 22.63 -23.75
CA VAL A 138 -30.52 23.44 -23.54
C VAL A 138 -31.26 23.73 -24.85
N LYS A 139 -30.55 23.92 -25.97
CA LYS A 139 -31.16 24.14 -27.29
C LYS A 139 -31.76 22.89 -27.91
N TYR A 140 -31.20 21.71 -27.63
CA TYR A 140 -31.51 20.45 -28.31
C TYR A 140 -31.78 19.29 -27.33
N ALA A 141 -32.46 19.56 -26.22
CA ALA A 141 -32.69 18.59 -25.14
C ALA A 141 -33.34 17.26 -25.59
N ASP A 142 -34.18 17.29 -26.63
CA ASP A 142 -34.84 16.10 -27.20
C ASP A 142 -34.01 15.38 -28.30
N ASP A 143 -32.84 15.89 -28.72
CA ASP A 143 -32.00 15.33 -29.79
C ASP A 143 -30.50 15.30 -29.42
N PRO A 144 -30.04 14.23 -28.74
CA PRO A 144 -28.63 14.05 -28.37
C PRO A 144 -27.64 14.09 -29.54
N SER A 145 -28.08 13.81 -30.77
CA SER A 145 -27.20 13.87 -31.95
C SER A 145 -26.68 15.28 -32.24
N LYS A 146 -27.30 16.33 -31.66
CA LYS A 146 -26.89 17.73 -31.83
C LYS A 146 -25.85 18.20 -30.83
N PHE A 147 -25.76 17.59 -29.66
CA PHE A 147 -24.79 17.98 -28.63
C PHE A 147 -23.63 17.00 -28.44
N MET A 148 -23.68 15.82 -29.08
CA MET A 148 -22.61 14.81 -29.07
C MET A 148 -21.23 15.36 -29.48
N GLU A 149 -21.14 16.20 -30.52
CA GLU A 149 -19.87 16.85 -30.90
C GLU A 149 -19.34 17.76 -29.78
N SER A 150 -20.24 18.51 -29.11
CA SER A 150 -19.88 19.32 -27.93
C SER A 150 -19.70 18.55 -26.63
N GLU A 151 -20.03 17.25 -26.58
CA GLU A 151 -19.60 16.34 -25.51
C GLU A 151 -18.17 15.87 -25.77
N ALA A 152 -17.83 15.49 -27.02
CA ALA A 152 -16.46 15.13 -27.39
C ALA A 152 -15.47 16.30 -27.24
N ASP A 153 -15.86 17.54 -27.63
CA ASP A 153 -15.06 18.74 -27.37
C ASP A 153 -14.78 18.94 -25.87
N LEU A 154 -15.77 18.65 -25.01
CA LEU A 154 -15.67 18.82 -23.57
C LEU A 154 -14.79 17.72 -22.94
N ASP A 155 -14.92 16.48 -23.42
CA ASP A 155 -14.04 15.38 -23.04
C ASP A 155 -12.57 15.71 -23.36
N GLU A 156 -12.26 16.13 -24.59
CA GLU A 156 -10.88 16.48 -24.95
C GLU A 156 -10.30 17.55 -24.03
N GLU A 157 -11.05 18.60 -23.68
CA GLU A 157 -10.57 19.65 -22.77
C GLU A 157 -10.47 19.16 -21.30
N ILE A 158 -11.32 18.24 -20.82
CA ILE A 158 -11.14 17.56 -19.52
C ILE A 158 -9.84 16.76 -19.53
N LYS A 159 -9.59 15.98 -20.59
CA LYS A 159 -8.37 15.20 -20.75
C LYS A 159 -7.11 16.07 -20.91
N ARG A 160 -7.22 17.31 -21.42
CA ARG A 160 -6.10 18.29 -21.41
C ARG A 160 -5.79 18.83 -20.00
N LEU A 161 -6.77 19.00 -19.12
CA LEU A 161 -6.56 19.48 -17.74
C LEU A 161 -5.63 18.57 -16.93
N LYS A 162 -5.49 17.30 -17.30
CA LYS A 162 -4.57 16.33 -16.67
C LYS A 162 -3.13 16.84 -16.61
N THR A 163 -2.69 17.60 -17.61
CA THR A 163 -1.34 18.22 -17.64
C THR A 163 -1.05 19.14 -16.46
N LEU A 164 -2.06 19.61 -15.71
CA LEU A 164 -1.86 20.35 -14.47
C LEU A 164 -1.11 19.53 -13.39
N SER A 165 -1.15 18.20 -13.43
CA SER A 165 -0.34 17.34 -12.53
C SER A 165 1.17 17.49 -12.74
N GLU A 166 1.62 18.06 -13.86
CA GLU A 166 3.03 18.39 -14.10
C GLU A 166 3.46 19.71 -13.41
N VAL A 167 2.50 20.48 -12.85
CA VAL A 167 2.73 21.80 -12.23
C VAL A 167 1.88 22.06 -10.95
N PRO A 168 1.98 21.25 -9.88
CA PRO A 168 1.18 21.44 -8.65
C PRO A 168 1.38 22.81 -7.99
N ASP A 169 2.59 23.38 -8.08
CA ASP A 169 2.93 24.77 -7.71
C ASP A 169 1.93 25.84 -8.26
N LEU A 170 1.22 25.57 -9.36
CA LEU A 170 0.22 26.47 -9.96
C LEU A 170 -1.23 26.21 -9.50
N TYR A 171 -1.49 25.21 -8.67
CA TYR A 171 -2.83 24.88 -8.17
C TYR A 171 -3.56 26.06 -7.47
N PRO A 172 -2.94 26.87 -6.60
CA PRO A 172 -3.55 28.08 -6.04
C PRO A 172 -4.07 29.05 -7.11
N TYR A 173 -3.43 29.10 -8.28
CA TYR A 173 -3.86 29.92 -9.40
C TYR A 173 -5.02 29.29 -10.18
N VAL A 174 -5.08 27.95 -10.27
CA VAL A 174 -6.26 27.20 -10.76
C VAL A 174 -7.49 27.50 -9.88
N VAL A 175 -7.31 27.52 -8.55
CA VAL A 175 -8.36 27.93 -7.59
C VAL A 175 -8.78 29.39 -7.81
N GLN A 176 -7.83 30.32 -7.90
CA GLN A 176 -8.11 31.75 -8.11
C GLN A 176 -8.79 32.07 -9.44
N LEU A 177 -8.60 31.24 -10.47
CA LEU A 177 -9.29 31.35 -11.76
C LEU A 177 -10.73 30.81 -11.73
N GLY A 178 -11.16 30.15 -10.65
CA GLY A 178 -12.53 29.64 -10.51
C GLY A 178 -12.82 28.33 -11.25
N ALA A 179 -11.78 27.58 -11.64
CA ALA A 179 -11.93 26.31 -12.35
C ALA A 179 -12.52 25.19 -11.46
N VAL A 180 -12.19 25.18 -10.16
CA VAL A 180 -12.61 24.12 -9.23
C VAL A 180 -14.13 23.94 -9.14
N PRO A 181 -14.96 24.98 -8.93
CA PRO A 181 -16.41 24.86 -9.00
C PRO A 181 -16.94 24.25 -10.32
N GLN A 182 -16.28 24.54 -11.45
CA GLN A 182 -16.68 24.02 -12.75
C GLN A 182 -16.35 22.53 -12.90
N ILE A 183 -15.11 22.12 -12.56
CA ILE A 183 -14.68 20.71 -12.52
C ILE A 183 -15.63 19.91 -11.62
N VAL A 184 -15.90 20.38 -10.41
CA VAL A 184 -16.77 19.69 -9.44
C VAL A 184 -18.21 19.60 -9.94
N SER A 185 -18.74 20.62 -10.65
CA SER A 185 -20.09 20.59 -11.19
C SER A 185 -20.32 19.48 -12.24
N LEU A 186 -19.27 19.07 -12.97
CA LEU A 186 -19.37 18.03 -14.00
C LEU A 186 -19.49 16.61 -13.44
N LEU A 187 -19.21 16.38 -12.14
CA LEU A 187 -19.52 15.11 -11.48
C LEU A 187 -21.02 14.75 -11.52
N ALA A 188 -21.88 15.76 -11.63
CA ALA A 188 -23.33 15.63 -11.79
C ALA A 188 -23.79 15.68 -13.26
N HIS A 189 -22.88 15.72 -14.25
CA HIS A 189 -23.25 15.80 -15.66
C HIS A 189 -24.09 14.59 -16.12
N GLU A 190 -25.07 14.80 -16.99
CA GLU A 190 -26.06 13.77 -17.34
C GLU A 190 -25.46 12.57 -18.08
N ASN A 191 -24.50 12.78 -18.99
CA ASN A 191 -23.66 11.69 -19.52
C ASN A 191 -22.64 11.28 -18.44
N THR A 192 -22.59 9.98 -18.13
CA THR A 192 -21.65 9.36 -17.18
C THR A 192 -20.20 9.40 -17.65
N ASP A 193 -19.92 9.32 -18.96
CA ASP A 193 -18.55 9.34 -19.50
C ASP A 193 -17.79 10.58 -19.00
N ILE A 194 -18.33 11.77 -19.27
CA ILE A 194 -17.80 13.07 -18.81
C ILE A 194 -17.61 13.12 -17.28
N ALA A 195 -18.47 12.46 -16.51
CA ALA A 195 -18.31 12.40 -15.05
C ALA A 195 -17.20 11.42 -14.62
N ILE A 196 -16.95 10.35 -15.40
CA ILE A 196 -15.84 9.41 -15.19
C ILE A 196 -14.51 10.08 -15.58
N ASP A 197 -14.45 10.81 -16.69
CA ASP A 197 -13.27 11.58 -17.12
C ASP A 197 -12.88 12.63 -16.07
N VAL A 198 -13.87 13.26 -15.42
CA VAL A 198 -13.65 14.19 -14.30
C VAL A 198 -13.22 13.47 -13.01
N VAL A 199 -13.72 12.26 -12.74
CA VAL A 199 -13.22 11.44 -11.61
C VAL A 199 -11.76 11.01 -11.87
N GLU A 200 -11.41 10.63 -13.10
CA GLU A 200 -10.04 10.28 -13.47
C GLU A 200 -9.10 11.50 -13.39
N LEU A 201 -9.54 12.66 -13.87
CA LEU A 201 -8.84 13.94 -13.68
C LEU A 201 -8.62 14.24 -12.19
N LEU A 202 -9.64 14.10 -11.34
CA LEU A 202 -9.49 14.33 -9.89
C LEU A 202 -8.55 13.30 -9.24
N ASN A 203 -8.50 12.07 -9.74
CA ASN A 203 -7.58 11.03 -9.24
C ASN A 203 -6.13 11.41 -9.54
N GLU A 204 -5.83 11.76 -10.80
CA GLU A 204 -4.50 12.20 -11.22
C GLU A 204 -4.07 13.53 -10.57
N LEU A 205 -4.99 14.50 -10.44
CA LEU A 205 -4.69 15.79 -9.80
C LEU A 205 -4.57 15.75 -8.27
N THR A 206 -4.85 14.61 -7.61
CA THR A 206 -4.74 14.44 -6.15
C THR A 206 -3.72 13.40 -5.70
N ASP A 207 -3.05 12.72 -6.64
CA ASP A 207 -2.06 11.66 -6.38
C ASP A 207 -0.92 12.15 -5.45
N GLU A 208 -0.43 11.27 -4.56
CA GLU A 208 0.65 11.60 -3.65
C GLU A 208 2.03 11.66 -4.34
N ASP A 209 2.24 10.86 -5.40
CA ASP A 209 3.49 10.87 -6.17
C ASP A 209 3.66 12.13 -7.06
N VAL A 210 2.59 12.92 -7.23
CA VAL A 210 2.59 14.18 -7.99
C VAL A 210 3.27 15.32 -7.23
N VAL A 211 3.32 15.28 -5.89
CA VAL A 211 3.67 16.45 -5.06
C VAL A 211 5.04 16.31 -4.39
N ALA A 212 5.97 17.18 -4.75
CA ALA A 212 7.23 17.32 -4.01
C ALA A 212 7.01 17.97 -2.62
N GLU A 213 7.84 17.65 -1.63
CA GLU A 213 7.71 18.07 -0.20
C GLU A 213 7.51 19.58 0.04
N HIS A 214 7.79 20.44 -0.94
CA HIS A 214 7.64 21.90 -0.85
C HIS A 214 6.31 22.43 -1.42
N GLU A 215 5.65 21.64 -2.28
CA GLU A 215 4.41 21.96 -3.00
C GLU A 215 3.15 21.47 -2.23
N GLU A 216 3.33 20.77 -1.11
CA GLU A 216 2.26 20.21 -0.26
C GLU A 216 1.19 21.25 0.15
N ASN A 217 1.57 22.52 0.29
CA ASN A 217 0.64 23.62 0.59
C ASN A 217 -0.26 23.98 -0.61
N ALA A 218 0.26 23.88 -1.83
CA ALA A 218 -0.48 24.16 -3.07
C ALA A 218 -1.56 23.09 -3.32
N MET A 219 -1.20 21.81 -3.12
CA MET A 219 -2.14 20.69 -3.10
C MET A 219 -3.22 20.87 -2.02
N LYS A 220 -2.84 21.28 -0.80
CA LYS A 220 -3.80 21.53 0.28
C LYS A 220 -4.74 22.71 -0.01
N GLU A 221 -4.32 23.77 -0.70
CA GLU A 221 -5.22 24.85 -1.13
C GLU A 221 -6.26 24.36 -2.14
N PHE A 222 -5.84 23.53 -3.12
CA PHE A 222 -6.73 22.91 -4.10
C PHE A 222 -7.73 21.93 -3.49
N VAL A 223 -7.26 21.04 -2.62
CA VAL A 223 -8.12 20.08 -1.91
C VAL A 223 -9.13 20.79 -0.99
N ASN A 224 -8.73 21.85 -0.29
CA ASN A 224 -9.69 22.66 0.46
C ASN A 224 -10.75 23.29 -0.45
N ALA A 225 -10.36 23.84 -1.61
CA ALA A 225 -11.31 24.38 -2.58
C ALA A 225 -12.27 23.32 -3.15
N LEU A 226 -11.80 22.09 -3.39
CA LEU A 226 -12.65 20.96 -3.80
C LEU A 226 -13.68 20.62 -2.71
N LEU A 227 -13.23 20.55 -1.45
CA LEU A 227 -14.06 20.24 -0.29
C LEU A 227 -15.09 21.34 0.04
N GLU A 228 -14.78 22.62 -0.21
CA GLU A 228 -15.72 23.74 -0.08
C GLU A 228 -16.85 23.68 -1.14
N ASN A 229 -16.61 23.01 -2.27
CA ASN A 229 -17.58 22.86 -3.36
C ASN A 229 -18.40 21.56 -3.32
N GLN A 230 -18.48 20.88 -2.17
CA GLN A 230 -19.29 19.64 -1.96
C GLN A 230 -18.88 18.48 -2.89
N MET A 231 -17.58 18.41 -3.23
CA MET A 231 -17.04 17.40 -4.13
C MET A 231 -17.24 15.97 -3.61
N LEU A 232 -17.14 15.74 -2.29
CA LEU A 232 -17.33 14.42 -1.68
C LEU A 232 -18.77 13.90 -1.88
N GLU A 233 -19.76 14.75 -1.63
CA GLU A 233 -21.17 14.41 -1.82
C GLU A 233 -21.48 14.15 -3.30
N LEU A 234 -20.83 14.86 -4.22
CA LEU A 234 -21.01 14.70 -5.67
C LEU A 234 -20.33 13.45 -6.21
N LEU A 235 -19.12 13.10 -5.77
CA LEU A 235 -18.48 11.81 -6.06
C LEU A 235 -19.39 10.65 -5.65
N VAL A 236 -19.92 10.68 -4.42
CA VAL A 236 -20.73 9.60 -3.85
C VAL A 236 -22.13 9.53 -4.47
N GLN A 237 -22.65 10.64 -5.01
CA GLN A 237 -23.83 10.64 -5.87
C GLN A 237 -23.53 10.02 -7.24
N ASN A 238 -22.40 10.34 -7.86
CA ASN A 238 -21.98 9.74 -9.14
C ASN A 238 -21.78 8.22 -9.00
N LEU A 239 -21.07 7.79 -7.96
CA LEU A 239 -20.79 6.38 -7.61
C LEU A 239 -22.05 5.50 -7.45
N ARG A 240 -23.22 6.11 -7.24
CA ARG A 240 -24.51 5.41 -7.09
C ARG A 240 -25.26 5.15 -8.40
N ARG A 241 -24.88 5.80 -9.51
CA ARG A 241 -25.48 5.59 -10.84
C ARG A 241 -24.65 4.73 -11.78
N LEU A 242 -23.37 4.51 -11.47
CA LEU A 242 -22.47 3.69 -12.29
C LEU A 242 -22.87 2.21 -12.27
N ASP A 243 -22.88 1.55 -13.43
CA ASP A 243 -23.08 0.09 -13.56
C ASP A 243 -21.75 -0.62 -13.84
N GLU A 244 -21.20 -1.29 -12.84
CA GLU A 244 -19.94 -2.04 -12.93
C GLU A 244 -19.97 -3.25 -13.88
N ASN A 245 -21.08 -3.53 -14.56
CA ASN A 245 -21.11 -4.42 -15.74
C ASN A 245 -20.53 -3.76 -16.99
N GLU A 246 -20.46 -2.42 -17.05
CA GLU A 246 -19.86 -1.65 -18.15
C GLU A 246 -18.43 -1.24 -17.81
N SER A 247 -17.54 -1.25 -18.82
CA SER A 247 -16.09 -1.17 -18.57
C SER A 247 -15.58 0.23 -18.22
N ALA A 248 -16.29 1.29 -18.63
CA ALA A 248 -15.97 2.67 -18.26
C ALA A 248 -16.37 2.91 -16.80
N ASP A 249 -17.65 2.67 -16.47
CA ASP A 249 -18.22 2.70 -15.13
C ASP A 249 -17.42 1.88 -14.11
N ASN A 250 -16.94 0.69 -14.48
CA ASN A 250 -16.08 -0.13 -13.63
C ASN A 250 -14.77 0.59 -13.25
N GLN A 251 -14.14 1.29 -14.20
CA GLN A 251 -12.95 2.11 -13.95
C GLN A 251 -13.30 3.41 -13.20
N GLY A 252 -14.45 4.02 -13.48
CA GLY A 252 -14.97 5.18 -12.75
C GLY A 252 -15.19 4.89 -11.26
N VAL A 253 -15.69 3.69 -10.92
CA VAL A 253 -15.75 3.20 -9.54
C VAL A 253 -14.35 3.06 -8.93
N PHE A 254 -13.38 2.48 -9.65
CA PHE A 254 -12.00 2.34 -9.19
C PHE A 254 -11.36 3.71 -8.90
N ASN A 255 -11.43 4.64 -9.86
CA ASN A 255 -10.88 5.98 -9.73
C ASN A 255 -11.60 6.80 -8.63
N THR A 256 -12.90 6.57 -8.39
CA THR A 256 -13.61 7.22 -7.26
C THR A 256 -13.07 6.75 -5.90
N LEU A 257 -12.66 5.48 -5.78
CA LEU A 257 -12.02 4.96 -4.58
C LEU A 257 -10.59 5.52 -4.41
N GLY A 258 -9.84 5.69 -5.50
CA GLY A 258 -8.51 6.32 -5.49
C GLY A 258 -8.53 7.78 -5.06
N VAL A 259 -9.48 8.60 -5.54
CA VAL A 259 -9.66 9.98 -5.03
C VAL A 259 -9.90 9.97 -3.51
N VAL A 260 -10.65 9.01 -2.97
CA VAL A 260 -10.87 8.90 -1.52
C VAL A 260 -9.59 8.49 -0.78
N GLU A 261 -8.80 7.55 -1.32
CA GLU A 261 -7.50 7.17 -0.77
C GLU A 261 -6.56 8.38 -0.69
N ASN A 262 -6.27 8.99 -1.84
CA ASN A 262 -5.41 10.17 -2.02
C ASN A 262 -5.73 11.28 -1.01
N LEU A 263 -7.02 11.65 -0.91
CA LEU A 263 -7.48 12.66 0.04
C LEU A 263 -7.22 12.26 1.50
N THR A 264 -7.46 11.00 1.87
CA THR A 264 -7.22 10.53 3.25
C THR A 264 -5.75 10.33 3.60
N SER A 265 -4.87 10.10 2.62
CA SER A 265 -3.41 10.14 2.79
C SER A 265 -2.91 11.56 3.04
N LEU A 266 -3.40 12.54 2.26
CA LEU A 266 -3.02 13.96 2.39
C LEU A 266 -3.52 14.60 3.70
N ASP A 267 -4.77 14.34 4.10
CA ASP A 267 -5.34 14.78 5.37
C ASP A 267 -6.25 13.69 5.97
N PRO A 268 -5.77 12.96 7.00
CA PRO A 268 -6.55 11.94 7.70
C PRO A 268 -7.86 12.43 8.35
N SER A 269 -8.09 13.74 8.49
CA SER A 269 -9.38 14.29 8.96
C SER A 269 -10.49 14.19 7.92
N ILE A 270 -10.15 14.13 6.62
CA ILE A 270 -11.12 13.91 5.53
C ILE A 270 -11.81 12.54 5.69
N SER A 271 -11.15 11.58 6.33
CA SER A 271 -11.72 10.26 6.64
C SER A 271 -13.01 10.33 7.48
N GLU A 272 -13.12 11.24 8.45
CA GLU A 272 -14.37 11.44 9.19
C GLU A 272 -15.41 12.16 8.31
N ARG A 273 -15.00 13.21 7.60
CA ARG A 273 -15.89 13.98 6.71
C ARG A 273 -16.56 13.09 5.66
N VAL A 274 -15.79 12.25 4.96
CA VAL A 274 -16.29 11.27 3.99
C VAL A 274 -17.36 10.34 4.58
N VAL A 275 -17.24 9.94 5.84
CA VAL A 275 -18.17 8.99 6.49
C VAL A 275 -19.37 9.67 7.17
N MET A 276 -19.28 10.96 7.48
CA MET A 276 -20.34 11.74 8.15
C MET A 276 -21.16 12.62 7.19
N GLU A 277 -20.52 13.18 6.16
CA GLU A 277 -21.14 14.06 5.16
C GLU A 277 -21.71 13.27 3.98
N THR A 278 -21.23 12.03 3.73
CA THR A 278 -21.64 11.21 2.59
C THR A 278 -22.17 9.81 2.97
N ASP A 279 -22.77 9.14 2.00
CA ASP A 279 -23.20 7.74 2.09
C ASP A 279 -22.12 6.71 1.67
N LEU A 280 -20.84 7.08 1.49
CA LEU A 280 -19.82 6.18 0.95
C LEU A 280 -19.70 4.88 1.76
N LEU A 281 -19.68 4.97 3.09
CA LEU A 281 -19.61 3.79 3.97
C LEU A 281 -20.81 2.85 3.75
N GLN A 282 -22.00 3.39 3.45
CA GLN A 282 -23.19 2.58 3.14
C GLN A 282 -23.10 1.91 1.76
N TRP A 283 -22.45 2.55 0.78
CA TRP A 283 -22.13 1.96 -0.52
C TRP A 283 -21.09 0.84 -0.37
N ILE A 284 -19.97 1.10 0.32
CA ILE A 284 -18.90 0.13 0.58
C ILE A 284 -19.44 -1.12 1.28
N LEU A 285 -20.22 -0.95 2.36
CA LEU A 285 -20.88 -2.05 3.07
C LEU A 285 -21.86 -2.85 2.20
N THR A 286 -22.38 -2.26 1.12
CA THR A 286 -23.18 -2.97 0.12
C THR A 286 -22.28 -3.73 -0.85
N ARG A 287 -21.19 -3.09 -1.34
CA ARG A 287 -20.29 -3.64 -2.35
C ARG A 287 -19.51 -4.87 -1.87
N ILE A 288 -18.96 -4.85 -0.65
CA ILE A 288 -18.15 -5.97 -0.14
C ILE A 288 -18.94 -7.28 0.04
N LYS A 289 -20.28 -7.21 0.06
CA LYS A 289 -21.20 -8.36 0.16
C LYS A 289 -21.43 -9.09 -1.16
N VAL A 290 -21.08 -8.48 -2.29
CA VAL A 290 -21.08 -9.14 -3.61
C VAL A 290 -20.17 -10.35 -3.53
N LYS A 291 -20.63 -11.54 -3.94
CA LYS A 291 -19.88 -12.79 -3.72
C LYS A 291 -18.79 -13.08 -4.76
N VAL A 292 -18.83 -12.37 -5.88
CA VAL A 292 -17.78 -12.39 -6.91
C VAL A 292 -16.52 -11.75 -6.32
N PHE A 293 -15.35 -12.06 -6.89
CA PHE A 293 -14.11 -11.36 -6.59
C PHE A 293 -13.69 -10.59 -7.83
N ASP A 294 -13.29 -9.35 -7.62
CA ASP A 294 -13.00 -8.33 -8.63
C ASP A 294 -12.21 -7.19 -7.94
N SER A 295 -11.49 -6.38 -8.71
CA SER A 295 -10.59 -5.34 -8.18
C SER A 295 -11.30 -4.32 -7.31
N ASN A 296 -12.47 -3.83 -7.74
CA ASN A 296 -13.26 -2.84 -6.99
C ASN A 296 -13.74 -3.39 -5.64
N ARG A 297 -13.98 -4.70 -5.53
CA ARG A 297 -14.32 -5.34 -4.25
C ARG A 297 -13.13 -5.43 -3.30
N GLN A 298 -11.93 -5.74 -3.83
CA GLN A 298 -10.70 -5.68 -3.05
C GLN A 298 -10.46 -4.25 -2.58
N TYR A 299 -10.51 -3.28 -3.49
CA TYR A 299 -10.23 -1.88 -3.18
C TYR A 299 -11.25 -1.30 -2.19
N ALA A 300 -12.54 -1.62 -2.34
CA ALA A 300 -13.55 -1.28 -1.33
C ALA A 300 -13.32 -1.93 0.05
N SER A 301 -12.49 -2.97 0.17
CA SER A 301 -12.05 -3.50 1.48
C SER A 301 -10.85 -2.72 2.06
N GLU A 302 -10.01 -2.15 1.20
CA GLU A 302 -8.83 -1.36 1.55
C GLU A 302 -9.26 0.05 1.97
N ILE A 303 -10.11 0.72 1.19
CA ILE A 303 -10.78 1.96 1.60
C ILE A 303 -11.59 1.76 2.89
N LEU A 304 -12.23 0.61 3.11
CA LEU A 304 -12.90 0.34 4.39
C LEU A 304 -11.90 0.22 5.56
N ALA A 305 -10.71 -0.35 5.32
CA ALA A 305 -9.67 -0.44 6.33
C ALA A 305 -9.12 0.97 6.66
N ILE A 306 -8.85 1.79 5.65
CA ILE A 306 -8.38 3.18 5.77
C ILE A 306 -9.40 4.05 6.51
N LEU A 307 -10.67 4.03 6.10
CA LEU A 307 -11.77 4.79 6.75
C LEU A 307 -12.04 4.37 8.20
N LEU A 308 -11.58 3.17 8.61
CA LEU A 308 -11.65 2.68 9.99
C LEU A 308 -10.31 2.72 10.72
N GLN A 309 -9.21 3.10 10.05
CA GLN A 309 -7.87 3.01 10.60
C GLN A 309 -7.70 4.01 11.75
N ASP A 310 -7.04 3.57 12.82
CA ASP A 310 -6.63 4.49 13.88
C ASP A 310 -5.36 5.22 13.44
N SER A 311 -5.43 6.54 13.27
CA SER A 311 -4.23 7.39 13.36
C SER A 311 -3.87 7.70 14.83
N ARG A 312 -4.39 6.91 15.79
CA ARG A 312 -3.71 6.62 17.07
C ARG A 312 -2.35 5.97 16.78
N GLY A 313 -1.39 6.77 16.34
CA GLY A 313 0.04 6.46 16.44
C GLY A 313 0.41 6.09 17.87
N ASN A 314 1.60 5.53 18.07
CA ASN A 314 2.00 4.70 19.23
C ASN A 314 2.09 5.40 20.62
N TYR A 315 1.25 6.39 20.88
CA TYR A 315 1.08 7.12 22.13
C TYR A 315 0.25 6.31 23.14
N GLN A 316 0.84 5.24 23.66
CA GLN A 316 0.41 4.59 24.91
C GLN A 316 0.73 5.47 26.15
N GLY A 317 0.72 6.80 25.97
CA GLY A 317 1.17 7.82 26.91
C GLY A 317 0.00 8.55 27.57
N LEU A 318 0.16 8.84 28.86
CA LEU A 318 -0.88 9.43 29.70
C LEU A 318 -0.97 10.96 29.53
N ILE A 319 -1.47 11.42 28.38
CA ILE A 319 -2.16 12.71 28.13
C ILE A 319 -2.83 12.57 26.76
N ARG A 320 -4.14 12.80 26.67
CA ARG A 320 -4.85 13.04 25.40
C ARG A 320 -5.46 14.44 25.47
N CYS A 321 -5.27 15.22 24.42
CA CYS A 321 -6.16 16.36 24.14
C CYS A 321 -7.55 15.80 23.81
N LEU A 322 -8.62 16.48 24.22
CA LEU A 322 -9.98 15.93 24.14
C LEU A 322 -10.54 15.90 22.71
N GLU A 323 -9.99 16.69 21.79
CA GLU A 323 -10.50 16.85 20.43
C GLU A 323 -10.03 15.71 19.51
N GLU A 324 -8.74 15.34 19.55
CA GLU A 324 -8.17 14.13 18.90
C GLU A 324 -8.73 12.79 19.44
N PHE A 325 -9.62 12.82 20.44
CA PHE A 325 -10.36 11.63 20.87
C PHE A 325 -11.50 11.28 19.92
N LEU A 326 -12.17 12.29 19.36
CA LEU A 326 -13.49 12.11 18.72
C LEU A 326 -13.41 11.53 17.31
N LEU A 327 -12.53 12.07 16.45
CA LEU A 327 -12.43 11.79 15.00
C LEU A 327 -12.65 10.31 14.63
N PHE A 328 -11.67 9.44 14.95
CA PHE A 328 -11.67 8.04 14.51
C PHE A 328 -12.64 7.15 15.30
N THR A 329 -13.17 7.66 16.42
CA THR A 329 -14.25 7.00 17.17
C THR A 329 -15.55 7.04 16.36
N ALA A 330 -15.84 8.17 15.72
CA ALA A 330 -17.10 8.40 15.03
C ALA A 330 -17.32 7.42 13.85
N ASN A 331 -16.31 7.20 12.99
CA ASN A 331 -16.40 6.26 11.86
C ASN A 331 -16.72 4.83 12.29
N ARG A 332 -16.16 4.38 13.41
CA ARG A 332 -16.40 3.05 13.97
C ARG A 332 -17.80 2.91 14.55
N ILE A 333 -18.28 3.93 15.27
CA ILE A 333 -19.67 3.98 15.72
C ILE A 333 -20.61 3.97 14.51
N LYS A 334 -20.30 4.72 13.44
CA LYS A 334 -21.09 4.79 12.21
C LYS A 334 -21.17 3.45 11.48
N LEU A 335 -20.05 2.74 11.35
CA LEU A 335 -20.02 1.35 10.88
C LEU A 335 -20.98 0.47 11.70
N GLY A 336 -21.01 0.65 13.01
CA GLY A 336 -21.95 -0.02 13.91
C GLY A 336 -23.41 0.37 13.66
N GLU A 337 -23.73 1.64 13.41
CA GLU A 337 -25.08 2.11 13.10
C GLU A 337 -25.62 1.47 11.81
N LEU A 338 -24.78 1.41 10.76
CA LEU A 338 -25.14 0.90 9.44
C LEU A 338 -25.13 -0.65 9.35
N GLY A 339 -25.02 -1.35 10.48
CA GLY A 339 -24.98 -2.82 10.53
C GLY A 339 -23.69 -3.44 9.97
N GLY A 340 -22.62 -2.66 9.84
CA GLY A 340 -21.36 -3.09 9.23
C GLY A 340 -20.67 -4.25 9.97
N VAL A 341 -20.94 -4.43 11.27
CA VAL A 341 -20.46 -5.58 12.05
C VAL A 341 -21.03 -6.89 11.50
N ASP A 342 -22.34 -6.94 11.24
CA ASP A 342 -22.99 -8.12 10.64
C ASP A 342 -22.49 -8.37 9.22
N VAL A 343 -22.18 -7.31 8.47
CA VAL A 343 -21.60 -7.40 7.12
C VAL A 343 -20.22 -8.03 7.16
N LEU A 344 -19.32 -7.53 8.03
CA LEU A 344 -17.98 -8.07 8.22
C LEU A 344 -18.03 -9.55 8.66
N LEU A 345 -18.91 -9.89 9.61
CA LEU A 345 -19.13 -11.28 10.03
C LEU A 345 -19.67 -12.14 8.88
N GLN A 346 -20.59 -11.64 8.05
CA GLN A 346 -21.13 -12.36 6.89
C GLN A 346 -20.08 -12.67 5.81
N VAL A 347 -19.19 -11.72 5.49
CA VAL A 347 -18.12 -11.94 4.50
C VAL A 347 -17.01 -12.85 5.05
N LEU A 348 -16.58 -12.61 6.30
CA LEU A 348 -15.58 -13.46 6.98
C LEU A 348 -16.07 -14.91 7.15
N ASN A 349 -17.37 -15.11 7.36
CA ASN A 349 -18.02 -16.42 7.44
C ASN A 349 -17.85 -17.31 6.19
N SER A 350 -17.42 -16.77 5.04
CA SER A 350 -17.00 -17.57 3.89
C SER A 350 -15.68 -18.34 4.11
N TYR A 351 -14.74 -17.78 4.87
CA TYR A 351 -13.40 -18.33 5.12
C TYR A 351 -13.32 -19.30 6.31
N LYS A 352 -14.42 -19.49 7.06
CA LYS A 352 -14.43 -20.29 8.30
C LYS A 352 -13.96 -21.75 8.16
N ARG A 353 -13.94 -22.28 6.92
CA ARG A 353 -13.51 -23.63 6.53
C ARG A 353 -12.80 -23.69 5.16
N LYS A 354 -12.30 -22.55 4.67
CA LYS A 354 -11.69 -22.42 3.34
C LYS A 354 -10.63 -21.31 3.42
N ASP A 355 -9.41 -21.61 2.98
CA ASP A 355 -8.39 -20.58 2.79
C ASP A 355 -8.76 -19.71 1.58
N PRO A 356 -8.29 -18.45 1.48
CA PRO A 356 -8.29 -17.70 0.23
C PRO A 356 -7.59 -18.49 -0.91
N LYS A 357 -7.97 -18.20 -2.18
CA LYS A 357 -7.42 -18.88 -3.38
C LYS A 357 -6.00 -18.41 -3.72
N ASP A 358 -5.78 -17.10 -3.59
CA ASP A 358 -4.71 -16.28 -4.18
C ASP A 358 -4.30 -15.18 -3.17
N ALA A 359 -3.34 -14.32 -3.54
CA ALA A 359 -2.89 -13.23 -2.67
C ALA A 359 -4.00 -12.19 -2.47
N ASP A 360 -4.71 -11.88 -3.54
CA ASP A 360 -5.72 -10.85 -3.67
C ASP A 360 -6.96 -11.16 -2.79
N GLU A 361 -7.47 -12.41 -2.83
CA GLU A 361 -8.51 -12.89 -1.90
C GLU A 361 -7.97 -13.06 -0.45
N THR A 362 -6.65 -13.11 -0.25
CA THR A 362 -6.03 -13.12 1.09
C THR A 362 -6.01 -11.72 1.69
N GLU A 363 -5.55 -10.72 0.93
CA GLU A 363 -5.47 -9.31 1.33
C GLU A 363 -6.86 -8.77 1.70
N MET A 364 -7.84 -8.93 0.81
CA MET A 364 -9.25 -8.60 1.10
C MET A 364 -9.78 -9.31 2.37
N MET A 365 -9.37 -10.55 2.65
CA MET A 365 -9.73 -11.24 3.89
C MET A 365 -9.05 -10.61 5.12
N GLU A 366 -7.76 -10.28 5.05
CA GLU A 366 -7.02 -9.66 6.15
C GLU A 366 -7.55 -8.24 6.44
N ASN A 367 -7.93 -7.49 5.40
CA ASN A 367 -8.59 -6.19 5.51
C ASN A 367 -9.92 -6.28 6.26
N PHE A 368 -10.81 -7.23 5.91
CA PHE A 368 -12.05 -7.45 6.68
C PHE A 368 -11.79 -7.82 8.15
N PHE A 369 -10.71 -8.55 8.43
CA PHE A 369 -10.32 -8.88 9.80
C PHE A 369 -9.80 -7.66 10.56
N ASP A 370 -9.00 -6.81 9.94
CA ASP A 370 -8.41 -5.65 10.59
C ASP A 370 -9.41 -4.49 10.72
N CYS A 371 -10.33 -4.30 9.76
CA CYS A 371 -11.56 -3.51 9.93
C CYS A 371 -12.32 -3.90 11.20
N LEU A 372 -12.54 -5.21 11.40
CA LEU A 372 -13.27 -5.73 12.54
C LEU A 372 -12.49 -5.56 13.86
N CYS A 373 -11.17 -5.80 13.86
CA CYS A 373 -10.33 -5.51 15.03
C CYS A 373 -10.34 -4.01 15.39
N SER A 374 -10.30 -3.14 14.38
CA SER A 374 -10.31 -1.69 14.54
C SER A 374 -11.62 -1.22 15.17
N ALA A 375 -12.76 -1.63 14.61
CA ALA A 375 -14.08 -1.30 15.14
C ALA A 375 -14.31 -1.86 16.56
N LEU A 376 -13.76 -3.03 16.88
CA LEU A 376 -13.79 -3.64 18.22
C LEU A 376 -12.99 -2.88 19.29
N ALA A 377 -12.38 -1.74 18.99
CA ALA A 377 -11.92 -0.81 20.01
C ALA A 377 -13.09 -0.22 20.83
N GLU A 378 -14.26 -0.01 20.20
CA GLU A 378 -15.37 0.77 20.76
C GLU A 378 -16.45 -0.13 21.41
N SER A 379 -17.12 0.34 22.48
CA SER A 379 -17.94 -0.49 23.38
C SER A 379 -19.22 -1.02 22.70
N GLU A 380 -19.89 -0.16 21.95
CA GLU A 380 -21.10 -0.43 21.18
C GLU A 380 -20.86 -1.52 20.12
N ILE A 381 -19.64 -1.58 19.58
CA ILE A 381 -19.23 -2.59 18.60
C ILE A 381 -18.99 -3.95 19.27
N LYS A 382 -18.43 -3.98 20.48
CA LYS A 382 -18.28 -5.21 21.27
C LYS A 382 -19.63 -5.84 21.61
N GLN A 383 -20.68 -5.03 21.84
CA GLN A 383 -22.06 -5.51 21.98
C GLN A 383 -22.61 -6.05 20.65
N LYS A 384 -22.52 -5.29 19.55
CA LYS A 384 -23.05 -5.74 18.24
C LYS A 384 -22.35 -7.01 17.73
N PHE A 385 -21.06 -7.17 18.00
CA PHE A 385 -20.29 -8.39 17.69
C PHE A 385 -20.75 -9.60 18.51
N LEU A 386 -21.20 -9.40 19.76
CA LEU A 386 -21.80 -10.45 20.58
C LEU A 386 -23.18 -10.85 20.07
N GLU A 387 -23.99 -9.87 19.67
CA GLU A 387 -25.34 -10.07 19.11
C GLU A 387 -25.31 -10.79 17.74
N GLY A 388 -24.30 -10.51 16.91
CA GLY A 388 -24.10 -11.13 15.59
C GLY A 388 -23.42 -12.52 15.58
N GLU A 389 -23.35 -13.23 16.71
CA GLU A 389 -22.63 -14.53 16.87
C GLU A 389 -21.12 -14.48 16.50
N GLY A 390 -20.47 -13.33 16.69
CA GLY A 390 -19.06 -13.14 16.34
C GLY A 390 -18.09 -14.04 17.12
N ILE A 391 -18.38 -14.28 18.39
CA ILE A 391 -17.61 -15.17 19.28
C ILE A 391 -17.63 -16.62 18.76
N GLU A 392 -18.79 -17.09 18.30
CA GLU A 392 -19.00 -18.40 17.67
C GLU A 392 -18.20 -18.52 16.37
N LEU A 393 -18.28 -17.53 15.49
CA LEU A 393 -17.59 -17.54 14.21
C LEU A 393 -16.06 -17.60 14.39
N MET A 394 -15.51 -16.72 15.23
CA MET A 394 -14.06 -16.70 15.50
C MET A 394 -13.61 -17.98 16.20
N LEU A 395 -14.43 -18.54 17.11
CA LEU A 395 -14.12 -19.82 17.74
C LEU A 395 -14.19 -21.01 16.76
N ILE A 396 -14.98 -20.95 15.68
CA ILE A 396 -14.92 -21.93 14.59
C ILE A 396 -13.59 -21.78 13.84
N MET A 397 -13.25 -20.59 13.36
CA MET A 397 -11.98 -20.32 12.65
C MET A 397 -10.75 -20.75 13.47
N ALA A 398 -10.74 -20.44 14.77
CA ALA A 398 -9.67 -20.83 15.69
C ALA A 398 -9.50 -22.36 15.82
N LYS A 399 -10.55 -23.15 15.61
CA LYS A 399 -10.53 -24.63 15.68
C LYS A 399 -10.00 -25.30 14.41
N GLU A 400 -10.32 -24.76 13.23
CA GLU A 400 -10.13 -25.48 11.95
C GLU A 400 -8.65 -25.50 11.44
N LYS A 401 -7.75 -24.72 12.05
CA LYS A 401 -6.29 -24.69 11.74
C LYS A 401 -6.00 -24.38 10.26
N MET A 402 -6.69 -23.34 9.78
CA MET A 402 -6.57 -22.71 8.46
C MET A 402 -6.03 -21.27 8.61
N MET A 403 -5.77 -20.54 7.53
CA MET A 403 -5.15 -19.21 7.58
C MET A 403 -5.93 -18.23 8.47
N ALA A 404 -7.25 -18.17 8.31
CA ALA A 404 -8.18 -17.35 9.10
C ALA A 404 -8.09 -17.55 10.63
N ARG A 405 -7.48 -18.64 11.13
CA ARG A 405 -7.22 -18.85 12.56
C ARG A 405 -6.38 -17.73 13.16
N MET A 406 -5.36 -17.25 12.45
CA MET A 406 -4.38 -16.29 12.98
C MET A 406 -5.09 -14.97 13.32
N ARG A 407 -5.83 -14.42 12.36
CA ARG A 407 -6.63 -13.22 12.52
C ARG A 407 -7.82 -13.43 13.48
N ALA A 408 -8.47 -14.60 13.48
CA ALA A 408 -9.54 -14.90 14.45
C ALA A 408 -9.06 -14.91 15.92
N MET A 409 -7.80 -15.26 16.21
CA MET A 409 -7.23 -15.11 17.55
C MET A 409 -7.04 -13.63 17.93
N LYS A 410 -6.61 -12.78 17.00
CA LYS A 410 -6.55 -11.30 17.18
C LYS A 410 -7.93 -10.72 17.46
N VAL A 411 -8.95 -11.05 16.66
CA VAL A 411 -10.34 -10.59 16.88
C VAL A 411 -10.86 -11.00 18.26
N LEU A 412 -10.62 -12.23 18.70
CA LEU A 412 -11.05 -12.70 20.03
C LEU A 412 -10.40 -11.91 21.18
N ASP A 413 -9.13 -11.55 21.05
CA ASP A 413 -8.40 -10.73 22.02
C ASP A 413 -9.02 -9.33 22.13
N TYR A 414 -9.21 -8.65 20.99
CA TYR A 414 -9.83 -7.32 20.93
C TYR A 414 -11.28 -7.33 21.45
N ALA A 415 -12.11 -8.31 21.06
CA ALA A 415 -13.51 -8.41 21.49
C ALA A 415 -13.69 -8.69 22.99
N MET A 416 -12.75 -9.40 23.62
CA MET A 416 -12.76 -9.70 25.06
C MET A 416 -12.01 -8.66 25.90
N SER A 417 -11.20 -7.79 25.30
CA SER A 417 -10.50 -6.69 25.97
C SER A 417 -11.46 -5.66 26.60
N THR A 418 -10.93 -4.84 27.53
CA THR A 418 -11.63 -3.80 28.34
C THR A 418 -12.80 -4.35 29.18
N PRO A 419 -13.33 -3.63 30.19
CA PRO A 419 -14.47 -4.12 30.99
C PRO A 419 -15.71 -4.43 30.14
N ASP A 420 -15.88 -3.70 29.04
CA ASP A 420 -16.94 -3.84 28.04
C ASP A 420 -16.95 -5.23 27.38
N GLY A 421 -15.77 -5.85 27.23
CA GLY A 421 -15.61 -7.20 26.72
C GLY A 421 -16.12 -8.31 27.66
N ALA A 422 -16.72 -7.98 28.81
CA ALA A 422 -17.22 -8.97 29.77
C ALA A 422 -18.28 -9.92 29.18
N GLY A 423 -19.24 -9.43 28.38
CA GLY A 423 -20.23 -10.28 27.73
C GLY A 423 -19.60 -11.27 26.75
N ASN A 424 -18.61 -10.81 25.97
CA ASN A 424 -17.80 -11.64 25.08
C ASN A 424 -17.00 -12.69 25.86
N CYS A 425 -16.42 -12.33 27.02
CA CYS A 425 -15.72 -13.25 27.91
C CYS A 425 -16.63 -14.36 28.44
N GLU A 426 -17.83 -14.02 28.92
CA GLU A 426 -18.79 -15.01 29.43
C GLU A 426 -19.26 -15.96 28.31
N ARG A 427 -19.64 -15.40 27.15
CA ARG A 427 -20.07 -16.19 25.99
C ARG A 427 -18.98 -17.13 25.50
N PHE A 428 -17.73 -16.67 25.44
CA PHE A 428 -16.59 -17.51 25.05
C PHE A 428 -16.40 -18.72 25.97
N VAL A 429 -16.63 -18.57 27.28
CA VAL A 429 -16.57 -19.70 28.22
C VAL A 429 -17.80 -20.61 28.09
N GLU A 430 -18.98 -20.04 27.85
CA GLU A 430 -20.23 -20.77 27.61
C GLU A 430 -20.10 -21.74 26.42
N ILE A 431 -19.66 -21.24 25.25
CA ILE A 431 -19.52 -22.04 24.02
C ILE A 431 -18.25 -22.92 23.97
N PHE A 432 -17.70 -23.26 25.15
CA PHE A 432 -16.53 -24.12 25.37
C PHE A 432 -15.20 -23.60 24.79
N GLY A 433 -15.05 -22.27 24.60
CA GLY A 433 -13.86 -21.63 24.03
C GLY A 433 -12.56 -21.95 24.76
N LEU A 434 -12.61 -22.14 26.09
CA LEU A 434 -11.47 -22.57 26.92
C LEU A 434 -10.76 -23.83 26.40
N LYS A 435 -11.48 -24.76 25.75
CA LYS A 435 -10.86 -25.98 25.19
C LYS A 435 -9.94 -25.66 24.00
N THR A 436 -10.30 -24.66 23.19
CA THR A 436 -9.48 -24.19 22.06
C THR A 436 -8.32 -23.35 22.57
N LEU A 437 -8.59 -22.38 23.46
CA LEU A 437 -7.60 -21.48 24.04
C LEU A 437 -6.45 -22.24 24.71
N PHE A 438 -6.76 -23.16 25.64
CA PHE A 438 -5.75 -23.95 26.34
C PHE A 438 -5.13 -25.07 25.49
N ALA A 439 -5.64 -25.34 24.28
CA ALA A 439 -4.93 -26.14 23.30
C ALA A 439 -3.88 -25.30 22.55
N THR A 440 -4.23 -24.07 22.14
CA THR A 440 -3.28 -23.12 21.54
C THR A 440 -2.16 -22.72 22.50
N PHE A 441 -2.49 -22.37 23.75
CA PHE A 441 -1.53 -22.02 24.81
C PHE A 441 -0.48 -23.12 25.07
N MET A 442 -0.85 -24.39 24.90
CA MET A 442 0.06 -25.55 24.97
C MET A 442 0.60 -25.95 23.59
N ARG A 443 0.63 -25.02 22.63
CA ARG A 443 1.15 -25.14 21.25
C ARG A 443 0.62 -26.35 20.45
N LYS A 444 -0.60 -26.85 20.76
CA LYS A 444 -1.13 -28.14 20.27
C LYS A 444 -1.55 -28.14 18.79
N GLY A 445 -0.54 -28.32 17.93
CA GLY A 445 -0.68 -28.42 16.48
C GLY A 445 0.15 -27.40 15.71
N ILE A 446 0.97 -26.60 16.39
CA ILE A 446 1.75 -25.51 15.79
C ILE A 446 2.70 -25.98 14.67
N LYS A 447 3.22 -27.22 14.79
CA LYS A 447 4.02 -27.89 13.74
C LYS A 447 3.29 -28.01 12.38
N LYS A 448 1.95 -28.04 12.34
CA LYS A 448 1.17 -27.97 11.08
C LYS A 448 1.14 -26.54 10.55
N LEU A 449 0.75 -25.56 11.38
CA LEU A 449 0.58 -24.16 10.98
C LEU A 449 1.88 -23.59 10.40
N ARG A 450 3.00 -23.72 11.13
CA ARG A 450 4.34 -23.30 10.68
C ARG A 450 4.84 -24.00 9.40
N LYS A 451 4.27 -25.16 9.03
CA LYS A 451 4.58 -25.85 7.75
C LYS A 451 3.64 -25.41 6.62
N SER A 452 2.39 -25.05 6.93
CA SER A 452 1.37 -24.64 5.97
C SER A 452 1.46 -23.16 5.57
N TYR A 453 1.77 -22.27 6.52
CA TYR A 453 1.70 -20.82 6.34
C TYR A 453 3.04 -20.18 6.75
N LYS A 454 3.73 -19.53 5.79
CA LYS A 454 5.05 -18.92 6.02
C LYS A 454 4.99 -17.70 6.93
N ASN A 455 3.87 -16.97 6.91
CA ASN A 455 3.57 -15.80 7.72
C ASN A 455 3.09 -16.15 9.14
N PHE A 456 3.01 -17.43 9.52
CA PHE A 456 2.61 -17.83 10.87
C PHE A 456 3.67 -17.43 11.92
N SER A 457 3.36 -16.40 12.72
CA SER A 457 4.14 -16.00 13.88
C SER A 457 3.67 -16.68 15.16
N GLU A 458 4.50 -17.58 15.69
CA GLU A 458 4.31 -18.23 16.99
C GLU A 458 4.28 -17.18 18.13
N ALA A 459 5.02 -16.08 18.01
CA ALA A 459 5.04 -15.02 19.02
C ALA A 459 3.71 -14.23 19.07
N GLN A 460 3.12 -13.90 17.92
CA GLN A 460 1.83 -13.20 17.87
C GLN A 460 0.66 -14.10 18.29
N GLU A 461 0.67 -15.39 17.94
CA GLU A 461 -0.34 -16.33 18.45
C GLU A 461 -0.24 -16.48 19.98
N GLU A 462 0.97 -16.46 20.57
CA GLU A 462 1.14 -16.48 22.02
C GLU A 462 0.74 -15.16 22.71
N GLU A 463 1.03 -14.01 22.11
CA GLU A 463 0.65 -12.70 22.64
C GLU A 463 -0.88 -12.57 22.76
N HIS A 464 -1.63 -12.83 21.69
CA HIS A 464 -3.10 -12.80 21.72
C HIS A 464 -3.70 -13.86 22.65
N VAL A 465 -3.06 -15.03 22.81
CA VAL A 465 -3.50 -16.03 23.79
C VAL A 465 -3.33 -15.52 25.23
N ILE A 466 -2.23 -14.82 25.53
CA ILE A 466 -2.03 -14.20 26.84
C ILE A 466 -3.00 -13.04 27.04
N GLY A 467 -3.24 -12.20 26.02
CA GLY A 467 -4.24 -11.13 26.04
C GLY A 467 -5.64 -11.65 26.38
N ILE A 468 -6.10 -12.71 25.69
CA ILE A 468 -7.37 -13.40 25.98
C ILE A 468 -7.39 -13.95 27.42
N ILE A 469 -6.32 -14.62 27.87
CA ILE A 469 -6.25 -15.16 29.24
C ILE A 469 -6.34 -14.04 30.28
N VAL A 470 -5.63 -12.92 30.08
CA VAL A 470 -5.66 -11.75 30.97
C VAL A 470 -7.05 -11.10 30.96
N SER A 471 -7.68 -10.96 29.79
CA SER A 471 -9.03 -10.40 29.64
C SER A 471 -10.09 -11.26 30.34
N LEU A 472 -10.03 -12.59 30.17
CA LEU A 472 -10.89 -13.52 30.91
C LEU A 472 -10.65 -13.46 32.43
N ILE A 473 -9.41 -13.28 32.89
CA ILE A 473 -9.07 -13.13 34.32
C ILE A 473 -9.50 -11.76 34.88
N LYS A 474 -9.54 -10.70 34.07
CA LYS A 474 -10.01 -9.36 34.49
C LYS A 474 -11.54 -9.27 34.51
N ASN A 475 -12.20 -9.73 33.45
CA ASN A 475 -13.58 -9.36 33.15
C ASN A 475 -14.63 -10.37 33.62
N LEU A 476 -14.28 -11.66 33.79
CA LEU A 476 -15.24 -12.64 34.33
C LEU A 476 -15.53 -12.35 35.82
N PRO A 477 -16.79 -12.27 36.26
CA PRO A 477 -17.14 -11.92 37.63
C PRO A 477 -16.44 -12.77 38.71
N PHE A 478 -16.00 -12.13 39.79
CA PHE A 478 -15.44 -12.81 40.95
C PHE A 478 -16.45 -13.83 41.51
N ASN A 479 -15.98 -15.05 41.77
CA ASN A 479 -16.78 -16.22 42.18
C ASN A 479 -17.86 -16.70 41.18
N GLY A 480 -17.93 -16.15 39.96
CA GLY A 480 -18.84 -16.65 38.92
C GLY A 480 -18.42 -18.01 38.35
N ASP A 481 -19.39 -18.83 37.95
CA ASP A 481 -19.16 -20.18 37.40
C ASP A 481 -18.15 -20.22 36.24
N TYR A 482 -18.22 -19.24 35.33
CA TYR A 482 -17.29 -19.15 34.20
C TYR A 482 -15.84 -18.87 34.66
N ARG A 483 -15.66 -18.06 35.72
CA ARG A 483 -14.36 -17.83 36.35
C ARG A 483 -13.86 -19.09 37.06
N LEU A 484 -14.73 -19.86 37.71
CA LEU A 484 -14.36 -21.15 38.33
C LEU A 484 -13.95 -22.19 37.28
N ARG A 485 -14.65 -22.25 36.12
CA ARG A 485 -14.26 -23.09 34.98
C ARG A 485 -12.89 -22.68 34.41
N LEU A 486 -12.61 -21.39 34.31
CA LEU A 486 -11.30 -20.87 33.90
C LEU A 486 -10.19 -21.24 34.90
N LEU A 487 -10.39 -21.00 36.19
CA LEU A 487 -9.40 -21.33 37.23
C LEU A 487 -9.13 -22.84 37.30
N SER A 488 -10.14 -23.68 37.04
CA SER A 488 -9.96 -25.13 36.94
C SER A 488 -8.97 -25.53 35.85
N LYS A 489 -8.88 -24.79 34.73
CA LYS A 489 -7.89 -25.03 33.67
C LYS A 489 -6.44 -24.91 34.14
N PHE A 490 -6.18 -24.10 35.18
CA PHE A 490 -4.85 -23.93 35.77
C PHE A 490 -4.50 -24.98 36.83
N ILE A 491 -5.48 -25.74 37.31
CA ILE A 491 -5.30 -26.82 38.30
C ILE A 491 -5.15 -28.20 37.61
N GLU A 492 -5.65 -28.34 36.38
CA GLU A 492 -5.50 -29.56 35.57
C GLU A 492 -4.05 -30.04 35.43
N ASN A 493 -3.87 -31.37 35.47
CA ASN A 493 -2.63 -32.11 35.20
C ASN A 493 -1.40 -31.52 35.90
N ASP A 494 -1.44 -31.51 37.24
CA ASP A 494 -0.37 -31.03 38.12
C ASP A 494 0.13 -29.62 37.76
N TYR A 495 -0.84 -28.71 37.59
CA TYR A 495 -0.63 -27.29 37.32
C TYR A 495 0.20 -27.01 36.05
N GLU A 496 0.16 -27.90 35.02
CA GLU A 496 0.93 -27.76 33.77
C GLU A 496 0.81 -26.37 33.11
N LYS A 497 -0.32 -25.68 33.31
CA LYS A 497 -0.57 -24.33 32.76
C LYS A 497 0.14 -23.23 33.53
N VAL A 498 0.34 -23.40 34.84
CA VAL A 498 1.15 -22.49 35.67
C VAL A 498 2.62 -22.66 35.29
N ASN A 499 3.08 -23.91 35.13
CA ASN A 499 4.43 -24.21 34.66
C ASN A 499 4.69 -23.58 33.28
N ARG A 500 3.72 -23.64 32.35
CA ARG A 500 3.80 -22.96 31.04
C ARG A 500 3.82 -21.43 31.14
N LEU A 501 3.12 -20.82 32.10
CA LEU A 501 3.21 -19.37 32.34
C LEU A 501 4.60 -18.95 32.84
N LEU A 502 5.24 -19.75 33.70
CA LEU A 502 6.61 -19.50 34.15
C LEU A 502 7.62 -19.67 33.02
N GLU A 503 7.51 -20.74 32.22
CA GLU A 503 8.35 -20.96 31.03
C GLU A 503 8.25 -19.79 30.04
N LEU A 504 7.04 -19.25 29.83
CA LEU A 504 6.82 -18.05 29.02
C LEU A 504 7.46 -16.81 29.65
N ARG A 505 7.25 -16.56 30.95
CA ARG A 505 7.87 -15.44 31.69
C ARG A 505 9.38 -15.44 31.49
N ASP A 506 10.03 -16.58 31.74
CA ASP A 506 11.48 -16.71 31.71
C ASP A 506 12.00 -16.60 30.26
N SER A 507 11.24 -17.07 29.28
CA SER A 507 11.54 -16.86 27.85
C SER A 507 11.41 -15.38 27.42
N TYR A 508 10.47 -14.62 27.97
CA TYR A 508 10.35 -13.18 27.71
C TYR A 508 11.45 -12.39 28.44
N GLU A 509 11.76 -12.72 29.70
CA GLU A 509 12.87 -12.11 30.45
C GLU A 509 14.22 -12.30 29.74
N ALA A 510 14.47 -13.50 29.19
CA ALA A 510 15.66 -13.76 28.37
C ALA A 510 15.72 -12.92 27.07
N LYS A 511 14.57 -12.65 26.43
CA LYS A 511 14.51 -11.78 25.23
C LYS A 511 14.76 -10.31 25.59
N VAL A 512 14.11 -9.83 26.65
CA VAL A 512 14.29 -8.46 27.16
C VAL A 512 15.76 -8.22 27.52
N ALA A 513 16.38 -9.16 28.25
CA ALA A 513 17.79 -9.08 28.61
C ALA A 513 18.79 -9.13 27.43
N ILE A 514 18.37 -9.52 26.22
CA ILE A 514 19.17 -9.37 25.00
C ILE A 514 19.02 -7.95 24.44
N VAL A 515 17.78 -7.48 24.28
CA VAL A 515 17.47 -6.14 23.75
C VAL A 515 18.05 -5.05 24.66
N ASP A 516 17.98 -5.21 25.98
CA ASP A 516 18.58 -4.28 26.94
C ASP A 516 20.10 -4.16 26.74
N ARG A 517 20.80 -5.26 26.42
CA ARG A 517 22.24 -5.24 26.12
C ARG A 517 22.54 -4.55 24.79
N GLU A 518 21.71 -4.77 23.77
CA GLU A 518 21.86 -4.10 22.47
C GLU A 518 21.66 -2.58 22.60
N ILE A 519 20.62 -2.15 23.33
CA ILE A 519 20.36 -0.75 23.69
C ILE A 519 21.54 -0.18 24.51
N THR A 520 22.05 -0.94 25.48
CA THR A 520 23.16 -0.50 26.35
C THR A 520 24.46 -0.34 25.55
N ARG A 521 24.78 -1.29 24.67
CA ARG A 521 25.94 -1.22 23.78
C ARG A 521 25.82 -0.07 22.77
N ALA A 522 24.64 0.16 22.20
CA ALA A 522 24.39 1.30 21.32
C ALA A 522 24.59 2.64 22.06
N LYS A 523 24.06 2.77 23.29
CA LYS A 523 24.27 3.93 24.16
C LYS A 523 25.74 4.14 24.49
N GLN A 524 26.46 3.09 24.89
CA GLN A 524 27.90 3.14 25.20
C GLN A 524 28.74 3.62 24.01
N LEU A 525 28.38 3.23 22.78
CA LEU A 525 29.06 3.71 21.57
C LEU A 525 28.78 5.21 21.28
N VAL A 526 27.57 5.69 21.53
CA VAL A 526 27.23 7.13 21.41
C VAL A 526 27.94 7.95 22.49
N ASP A 527 27.92 7.49 23.75
CA ASP A 527 28.61 8.16 24.86
C ASP A 527 30.15 8.15 24.65
N LEU A 528 30.71 7.12 24.03
CA LEU A 528 32.13 7.04 23.63
C LEU A 528 32.47 8.05 22.52
N ALA A 529 31.64 8.14 21.47
CA ALA A 529 31.83 9.11 20.40
C ALA A 529 31.72 10.55 20.92
N LEU A 530 30.73 10.81 21.79
CA LEU A 530 30.53 12.11 22.45
C LEU A 530 31.73 12.50 23.33
N ALA A 531 32.28 11.56 24.10
CA ALA A 531 33.45 11.79 24.92
C ALA A 531 34.71 12.04 24.09
N TRP A 532 34.87 11.34 22.96
CA TRP A 532 35.98 11.54 22.02
C TRP A 532 35.95 12.97 21.45
N ILE A 533 34.86 13.38 20.79
CA ILE A 533 34.78 14.73 20.18
C ILE A 533 34.87 15.86 21.22
N ALA A 534 34.38 15.63 22.44
CA ALA A 534 34.51 16.57 23.55
C ALA A 534 35.93 16.64 24.14
N SER A 535 36.78 15.65 23.88
CA SER A 535 38.21 15.70 24.24
C SER A 535 39.08 16.41 23.19
N GLU A 536 38.60 16.49 21.94
CA GLU A 536 39.33 17.13 20.82
C GLU A 536 39.05 18.64 20.68
N ASP A 537 37.82 19.11 20.90
CA ASP A 537 37.49 20.55 20.87
C ASP A 537 36.70 21.01 22.11
N ALA A 538 37.26 22.00 22.82
CA ALA A 538 36.65 22.61 24.00
C ALA A 538 35.30 23.29 23.73
N LYS A 539 35.06 23.82 22.52
CA LYS A 539 33.75 24.38 22.11
C LYS A 539 32.71 23.28 21.92
N ILE A 540 33.12 22.12 21.42
CA ILE A 540 32.24 20.94 21.34
C ILE A 540 31.90 20.48 22.76
N LYS A 541 32.88 20.42 23.69
CA LYS A 541 32.63 20.13 25.11
C LYS A 541 31.68 21.15 25.77
N GLU A 542 31.86 22.45 25.52
CA GLU A 542 30.97 23.51 26.02
C GLU A 542 29.54 23.34 25.49
N ARG A 543 29.38 23.18 24.17
CA ARG A 543 28.08 22.97 23.53
C ARG A 543 27.39 21.70 24.01
N ALA A 544 28.12 20.59 24.13
CA ALA A 544 27.61 19.33 24.67
C ALA A 544 27.19 19.47 26.15
N THR A 545 27.97 20.17 26.98
CA THR A 545 27.62 20.46 28.38
C THR A 545 26.30 21.22 28.47
N THR A 546 26.11 22.25 27.62
CA THR A 546 24.84 23.00 27.55
C THR A 546 23.66 22.10 27.15
N LEU A 547 23.82 21.29 26.10
CA LEU A 547 22.74 20.42 25.60
C LEU A 547 22.39 19.29 26.58
N LEU A 548 23.36 18.67 27.25
CA LEU A 548 23.12 17.70 28.32
C LEU A 548 22.35 18.34 29.48
N GLY A 549 22.74 19.56 29.88
CA GLY A 549 22.08 20.33 30.93
C GLY A 549 20.61 20.64 30.64
N HIS A 550 20.25 20.88 29.37
CA HIS A 550 18.84 21.07 28.95
C HIS A 550 17.98 19.81 29.17
N VAL A 551 18.57 18.62 29.17
CA VAL A 551 17.89 17.33 29.41
C VAL A 551 18.13 16.83 30.85
N GLY A 552 18.64 17.69 31.74
CA GLY A 552 18.92 17.35 33.14
C GLY A 552 20.05 16.34 33.34
N ARG A 553 20.96 16.19 32.36
CA ARG A 553 22.12 15.30 32.39
C ARG A 553 23.44 16.07 32.39
N SER A 554 24.53 15.35 32.57
CA SER A 554 25.89 15.87 32.69
C SER A 554 26.90 14.94 32.01
N PHE A 555 28.17 15.38 31.92
CA PHE A 555 29.26 14.49 31.51
C PHE A 555 29.59 13.41 32.55
N GLU A 556 29.11 13.51 33.80
CA GLU A 556 29.29 12.44 34.79
C GLU A 556 28.41 11.21 34.47
N ASP A 557 27.23 11.44 33.86
CA ASP A 557 26.36 10.37 33.35
C ASP A 557 27.04 9.61 32.20
N VAL A 558 27.65 10.35 31.27
CA VAL A 558 28.48 9.81 30.16
C VAL A 558 29.68 9.02 30.72
N LYS A 559 30.34 9.58 31.76
CA LYS A 559 31.49 8.96 32.44
C LYS A 559 31.13 7.64 33.12
N SER A 560 29.97 7.55 33.76
CA SER A 560 29.46 6.32 34.38
C SER A 560 29.21 5.22 33.33
N VAL A 561 28.64 5.57 32.18
CA VAL A 561 28.42 4.62 31.07
C VAL A 561 29.74 4.15 30.46
N LEU A 562 30.74 5.04 30.39
CA LEU A 562 32.07 4.67 29.91
C LEU A 562 32.87 3.82 30.91
N GLN A 563 32.63 3.97 32.21
CA GLN A 563 33.17 3.06 33.23
C GLN A 563 32.61 1.65 33.04
N GLU A 564 31.30 1.51 32.86
CA GLU A 564 30.65 0.22 32.54
C GLU A 564 31.21 -0.39 31.24
N TYR A 565 31.39 0.40 30.17
CA TYR A 565 32.02 -0.06 28.92
C TYR A 565 33.50 -0.47 29.12
N TYR A 566 34.26 0.29 29.90
CA TYR A 566 35.65 -0.01 30.26
C TYR A 566 35.79 -1.31 31.06
N GLU A 567 34.86 -1.59 31.98
CA GLU A 567 34.83 -2.83 32.75
C GLU A 567 34.52 -4.03 31.85
N ASN A 568 33.48 -3.94 31.02
CA ASN A 568 33.02 -5.02 30.14
C ASN A 568 33.97 -5.35 28.97
N LEU A 569 34.79 -4.41 28.50
CA LEU A 569 35.80 -4.64 27.47
C LEU A 569 36.67 -5.87 27.82
N GLY A 570 36.60 -6.94 27.00
CA GLY A 570 37.35 -8.19 27.19
C GLY A 570 36.66 -9.27 28.03
N GLY A 571 35.36 -9.16 28.36
CA GLY A 571 34.60 -10.23 29.03
C GLY A 571 33.98 -11.28 28.09
N ASP A 572 33.62 -10.88 26.86
CA ASP A 572 32.66 -11.62 26.01
C ASP A 572 33.14 -12.97 25.44
N GLU A 573 34.45 -13.22 25.32
CA GLU A 573 34.98 -14.51 24.78
C GLU A 573 34.48 -15.73 25.57
N SER A 574 34.11 -15.53 26.84
CA SER A 574 33.63 -16.59 27.74
C SER A 574 32.19 -17.05 27.48
N VAL A 575 31.34 -16.21 26.86
CA VAL A 575 29.88 -16.44 26.80
C VAL A 575 29.44 -17.12 25.50
N GLU A 576 30.07 -16.78 24.36
CA GLU A 576 29.76 -17.39 23.05
C GLU A 576 30.04 -18.93 23.06
N THR A 577 30.98 -19.36 23.90
CA THR A 577 31.31 -20.77 24.14
C THR A 577 30.19 -21.56 24.85
N MET A 578 29.31 -20.90 25.64
CA MET A 578 28.13 -21.57 26.21
C MET A 578 26.97 -21.63 25.20
N LEU A 579 26.76 -20.56 24.43
CA LEU A 579 25.65 -20.46 23.47
C LEU A 579 25.80 -21.45 22.29
N THR A 580 27.03 -21.76 21.87
CA THR A 580 27.29 -22.78 20.84
C THR A 580 27.02 -24.21 21.30
N SER A 581 26.97 -24.48 22.61
CA SER A 581 26.72 -25.82 23.17
C SER A 581 25.24 -26.24 23.22
N SER A 582 24.31 -25.30 23.07
CA SER A 582 22.86 -25.50 23.31
C SER A 582 22.04 -25.68 22.03
N THR A 583 22.52 -26.56 21.13
CA THR A 583 21.73 -27.07 19.99
C THR A 583 20.88 -28.26 20.45
N PRO A 584 19.61 -28.44 20.00
CA PRO A 584 18.77 -29.53 20.47
C PRO A 584 19.35 -30.92 20.15
N MET A 585 19.27 -31.86 21.10
CA MET A 585 19.63 -33.25 20.84
C MET A 585 18.72 -33.85 19.78
N ALA A 586 19.33 -34.57 18.82
CA ALA A 586 18.60 -35.41 17.88
C ALA A 586 17.95 -36.61 18.61
N GLU A 587 16.83 -37.09 18.06
CA GLU A 587 16.08 -38.21 18.61
C GLU A 587 16.86 -39.53 18.39
N GLU A 588 17.43 -40.13 19.44
CA GLU A 588 17.94 -41.51 19.38
C GLU A 588 16.76 -42.48 19.30
N GLU A 589 16.59 -43.15 18.15
CA GLU A 589 15.62 -44.23 18.00
C GLU A 589 16.04 -45.45 18.85
N GLY A 590 15.25 -45.76 19.88
CA GLY A 590 15.44 -46.94 20.73
C GLY A 590 15.17 -48.27 20.02
N GLY A 591 16.10 -48.66 19.14
CA GLY A 591 16.10 -49.96 18.47
C GLY A 591 16.24 -51.13 19.46
N LYS A 592 15.44 -52.19 19.26
CA LYS A 592 15.48 -53.39 20.10
C LYS A 592 16.71 -54.24 19.80
N ASN A 593 17.26 -54.87 20.84
CA ASN A 593 18.01 -56.12 20.68
C ASN A 593 17.07 -57.21 20.14
N ASP A 594 17.50 -57.98 19.13
CA ASP A 594 17.25 -59.42 19.05
C ASP A 594 18.17 -60.09 18.01
N ASN A 595 19.02 -60.99 18.51
CA ASN A 595 19.64 -62.19 17.92
C ASN A 595 20.42 -62.24 16.57
N ASP A 596 21.38 -63.18 16.58
CA ASP A 596 21.96 -63.98 15.48
C ASP A 596 22.71 -63.33 14.30
N GLY A 597 23.90 -63.90 14.01
CA GLY A 597 24.00 -64.58 12.71
C GLY A 597 25.20 -64.39 11.77
N ASN A 598 26.44 -64.63 12.24
CA ASN A 598 27.47 -65.37 11.47
C ASN A 598 28.20 -64.72 10.25
N THR A 599 29.33 -65.35 9.88
CA THR A 599 30.03 -65.38 8.56
C THR A 599 30.83 -64.16 8.04
N GLU A 600 32.16 -64.30 8.22
CA GLU A 600 33.21 -64.23 7.16
C GLU A 600 33.43 -62.96 6.31
N THR A 601 34.48 -62.24 6.69
CA THR A 601 35.74 -62.11 5.91
C THR A 601 35.67 -62.07 4.38
N LYS A 602 36.05 -60.92 3.78
CA LYS A 602 36.96 -60.91 2.62
C LYS A 602 37.74 -59.61 2.46
N LEU A 603 38.99 -59.76 2.02
CA LEU A 603 39.89 -58.70 1.58
C LEU A 603 39.79 -58.53 0.06
N ASN A 604 40.03 -57.30 -0.40
CA ASN A 604 40.80 -56.86 -1.58
C ASN A 604 40.85 -55.31 -1.44
N THR A 605 41.95 -54.56 -1.61
CA THR A 605 42.75 -54.34 -2.84
C THR A 605 41.88 -53.80 -3.99
N GLU A 606 42.31 -52.83 -4.81
CA GLU A 606 43.69 -52.50 -5.21
C GLU A 606 43.79 -51.10 -5.88
N TYR A 607 45.01 -50.52 -5.84
CA TYR A 607 45.59 -49.37 -6.58
C TYR A 607 45.44 -47.95 -5.98
N MET A 608 46.45 -47.05 -5.90
CA MET A 608 47.57 -46.64 -6.81
C MET A 608 47.09 -45.78 -8.01
N ASP A 609 47.66 -44.62 -8.37
CA ASP A 609 48.86 -43.83 -7.94
C ASP A 609 48.53 -42.31 -7.99
N GLU A 610 49.06 -41.45 -7.09
CA GLU A 610 50.22 -40.52 -7.18
C GLU A 610 50.08 -39.24 -8.06
N ASP A 611 50.95 -38.25 -7.78
CA ASP A 611 51.11 -36.90 -8.37
C ASP A 611 49.95 -35.87 -8.27
N GLY A 612 50.20 -34.56 -8.05
CA GLY A 612 51.45 -33.90 -7.64
C GLY A 612 51.57 -32.42 -8.09
N LYS A 613 51.79 -31.50 -7.12
CA LYS A 613 52.16 -30.06 -7.28
C LYS A 613 51.04 -29.12 -7.79
N GLU A 614 50.74 -27.96 -7.20
CA GLU A 614 51.50 -26.78 -6.65
C GLU A 614 51.58 -25.61 -7.68
N GLU A 615 51.56 -24.37 -7.15
CA GLU A 615 51.66 -23.05 -7.85
C GLU A 615 50.47 -22.64 -8.76
N ASP A 616 50.05 -21.37 -8.88
CA ASP A 616 50.00 -20.23 -7.94
C ASP A 616 49.03 -19.12 -8.49
N GLU A 617 48.92 -17.98 -7.79
CA GLU A 617 48.46 -16.64 -8.22
C GLU A 617 46.99 -16.32 -8.62
N GLN A 618 46.29 -15.68 -7.66
CA GLN A 618 45.68 -14.32 -7.72
C GLN A 618 44.43 -13.93 -8.59
N GLN A 619 43.72 -12.93 -8.04
CA GLN A 619 42.69 -12.00 -8.56
C GLN A 619 41.22 -12.43 -8.85
N GLU A 620 40.33 -11.87 -8.01
CA GLU A 620 39.14 -11.05 -8.33
C GLU A 620 38.02 -11.57 -9.28
N GLY A 621 36.79 -11.69 -8.74
CA GLY A 621 35.57 -11.92 -9.52
C GLY A 621 34.31 -12.10 -8.66
N SER A 622 33.60 -11.01 -8.35
CA SER A 622 32.49 -10.98 -7.39
C SER A 622 31.20 -11.72 -7.83
N SER A 623 30.48 -12.27 -6.86
CA SER A 623 29.04 -12.55 -6.95
C SER A 623 28.38 -12.44 -5.58
N GLU A 624 27.52 -11.44 -5.39
CA GLU A 624 26.93 -11.11 -4.08
C GLU A 624 25.73 -12.01 -3.74
N THR A 625 25.70 -12.54 -2.50
CA THR A 625 24.46 -13.02 -1.85
C THR A 625 24.53 -12.91 -0.32
N GLY A 626 23.84 -11.91 0.25
CA GLY A 626 23.12 -12.04 1.52
C GLY A 626 23.82 -12.57 2.79
N LYS A 627 25.12 -12.31 3.01
CA LYS A 627 25.82 -12.64 4.29
C LYS A 627 26.76 -11.51 4.77
N GLY A 628 26.23 -10.29 4.90
CA GLY A 628 27.01 -9.09 5.28
C GLY A 628 26.88 -8.63 6.74
N SER A 629 25.71 -8.80 7.37
CA SER A 629 25.40 -8.13 8.65
C SER A 629 26.19 -8.68 9.85
N SER A 630 26.34 -9.99 10.00
CA SER A 630 27.07 -10.59 11.12
C SER A 630 28.60 -10.56 10.99
N SER A 631 29.12 -10.28 9.79
CA SER A 631 30.56 -10.17 9.50
C SER A 631 31.05 -8.73 9.59
N SER A 632 30.24 -7.75 9.17
CA SER A 632 30.58 -6.32 9.28
C SER A 632 30.71 -5.86 10.74
N VAL A 633 29.82 -6.33 11.64
CA VAL A 633 29.89 -6.00 13.08
C VAL A 633 31.17 -6.55 13.75
N ARG A 634 31.69 -7.70 13.30
CA ARG A 634 32.95 -8.27 13.81
C ARG A 634 34.21 -7.54 13.31
N ALA A 635 34.08 -6.59 12.38
CA ALA A 635 35.21 -5.81 11.86
C ALA A 635 35.56 -4.57 12.71
N THR A 636 34.62 -4.04 13.49
CA THR A 636 34.80 -2.80 14.27
C THR A 636 35.37 -3.01 15.68
N GLU A 637 35.40 -4.25 16.19
CA GLU A 637 35.89 -4.60 17.54
C GLU A 637 37.43 -4.54 17.72
N ARG A 638 38.15 -3.75 16.90
CA ARG A 638 39.62 -3.71 16.86
C ARG A 638 40.29 -2.33 16.98
N VAL A 639 39.54 -1.26 17.27
CA VAL A 639 40.07 0.12 17.23
C VAL A 639 40.21 0.79 18.62
N VAL A 640 39.42 0.37 19.62
CA VAL A 640 39.32 1.09 20.91
C VAL A 640 40.00 0.31 22.03
N SER A 641 41.17 0.75 22.50
CA SER A 641 41.87 0.12 23.63
C SER A 641 41.29 0.56 24.99
N LYS A 642 41.44 -0.27 26.04
CA LYS A 642 41.09 0.13 27.42
C LYS A 642 41.81 1.40 27.85
N GLU A 643 43.07 1.57 27.43
CA GLU A 643 43.90 2.75 27.74
C GLU A 643 43.28 4.02 27.14
N PHE A 644 42.75 3.94 25.91
CA PHE A 644 42.05 5.04 25.25
C PHE A 644 40.74 5.41 25.97
N VAL A 645 39.90 4.43 26.32
CA VAL A 645 38.67 4.68 27.10
C VAL A 645 39.00 5.29 28.47
N SER A 646 40.03 4.79 29.14
CA SER A 646 40.52 5.36 30.41
C SER A 646 41.04 6.80 30.26
N HIS A 647 41.62 7.15 29.11
CA HIS A 647 42.02 8.52 28.80
C HIS A 647 40.79 9.43 28.61
N LEU A 648 39.78 9.00 27.87
CA LEU A 648 38.53 9.76 27.70
C LEU A 648 37.80 9.97 29.04
N ILE A 649 37.65 8.92 29.87
CA ILE A 649 37.11 9.02 31.24
C ILE A 649 37.89 10.03 32.10
N SER A 650 39.19 10.19 31.86
CA SER A 650 40.04 11.15 32.58
C SER A 650 40.03 12.57 31.98
N SER A 651 39.59 12.71 30.72
CA SER A 651 39.52 13.97 29.96
C SER A 651 38.14 14.64 30.04
N LEU A 652 37.10 13.88 30.42
CA LEU A 652 35.77 14.37 30.81
C LEU A 652 35.79 15.04 32.20
#